data_AF-A0A496TF00-F1
#
_entry.id   AF-A0A496TF00-F1
#
_cell.length_a   1.000
_cell.length_b   1.000
_cell.length_c   1.000
_cell.angle_alpha   90.00
_cell.angle_beta   90.00
_cell.angle_gamma   90.00
#
_symmetry.space_group_name_H-M   'P 1'
#
loop_
_entity.id
_entity.type
_entity.pdbx_description
1 polymer ?
#
loop_
_entity_poly.entity_id
_entity_poly.type
_entity_poly.pdbx_seq_one_letter_code
_entity_poly.pdbx_strand_id
1 'polypeptide(L)'
;MNSRIFPFLFVVSLVFPISITAQSNFDVQEYYQFLQNNQNLSSDELISRYAPRDTYYSETVVDTELSKYAYLDSIQMKYNLTEAELQLLKKHHFMVTERLSFDCFGWALHDIYQKDLPVFVTTDAILQALHASYDQILMDLEKAILKPKLTQLLDALYNTFPQLLSSYQGNPAMHPALADVDLYITMAKSLLADEKIAPHFARPGQVDTLWDAILAEECVDLPLFSERNRHLDFSQFTVRGHYTQQYWEDGKRTTLGSYFKAMMWLGRMDFLLTPPPENPWEQPWTREEIRRMNLGAVLLNELLDLANARSLLNDIDEIIRFMVGESDNLTPAELADIVASQNIQRADALLDDETYDTFQEALVTTPGSGQKILSDFFLMDPFSTEPGTLPVSFKLMGQRFIVDSYIFCNVVFDRIVYNGRKIWRPMPDPLDAMFVLGNDDALPLLKGELDTYHYATQLAALRYLVDAYDADFWNMSLYNVWLQAIRLLNPPADQANFPFFMQTTAWHQQKLNTQLASWAQLRHDNLLYAKQSYTGSTGCSFPHSFVEPYPDFYRQIANFAHKAHSYFAQFPSEGNWVIERIQNYFPRLKSVMDTLANIAQKEVDRELLSIEEELFLKKMLFVSMMSGAPPFSGWYASIFYTMDDAAKGDYLVADVHTQPTDYFGAIVGRVLHVGVGKINLGVFLAEAPSANYQPMAFVGPVMSYYEKITENFDRLTDERWQALVQGGDLPARPDWVNIYLADETGQAMEKGRELSGEIYTNVENSAKKVPRRFSLSQNYPNPFNPGTAIVFSLERTEPVTLSVFNLMGEKVATLVDGIKPAGEHRIYWNGRDVQGNLLPSGLYFYRLQTPSRTLTRKMTLIR
;
A
#
# COMPACT_ATOMS: atom_id res chain seq x y z
N MET A 1 34.00 -5.28 -42.15
CA MET A 1 33.57 -3.86 -42.13
C MET A 1 32.05 -3.89 -42.21
N ASN A 2 31.37 -3.86 -41.05
CA ASN A 2 30.80 -2.65 -40.43
C ASN A 2 29.82 -1.97 -41.41
N SER A 3 28.52 -1.84 -41.15
CA SER A 3 27.90 -1.43 -39.89
C SER A 3 26.42 -1.84 -39.82
N ARG A 4 26.03 -2.35 -38.66
CA ARG A 4 24.65 -2.53 -38.17
C ARG A 4 24.03 -1.17 -37.86
N ILE A 5 22.75 -0.99 -38.18
CA ILE A 5 21.87 -0.02 -37.51
C ILE A 5 20.54 -0.76 -37.24
N PHE A 6 20.32 -1.09 -35.98
CA PHE A 6 19.05 -1.51 -35.38
C PHE A 6 18.24 -0.24 -35.07
N PRO A 7 16.91 -0.21 -35.30
CA PRO A 7 16.05 0.71 -34.58
C PRO A 7 15.40 -0.01 -33.38
N PHE A 8 15.57 0.62 -32.21
CA PHE A 8 14.88 0.38 -30.94
C PHE A 8 13.36 0.43 -31.11
N LEU A 9 12.64 -0.64 -30.75
CA LEU A 9 11.76 -0.77 -29.57
C LEU A 9 11.00 0.52 -29.15
N PHE A 10 9.71 0.55 -29.49
CA PHE A 10 8.66 1.07 -28.61
C PHE A 10 7.76 -0.12 -28.29
N VAL A 11 8.06 -0.82 -27.19
CA VAL A 11 7.14 -1.79 -26.59
C VAL A 11 6.20 -0.97 -25.73
N VAL A 12 5.01 -0.68 -26.25
CA VAL A 12 3.89 -0.25 -25.43
C VAL A 12 3.36 -1.52 -24.78
N SER A 13 3.64 -1.70 -23.49
CA SER A 13 3.08 -2.78 -22.67
C SER A 13 1.58 -2.53 -22.49
N LEU A 14 0.77 -2.90 -23.49
CA LEU A 14 -0.69 -2.93 -23.41
C LEU A 14 -1.10 -4.33 -22.97
N VAL A 15 -1.34 -4.53 -21.68
CA VAL A 15 -2.02 -5.74 -21.22
C VAL A 15 -3.50 -5.45 -21.09
N PHE A 16 -4.29 -5.90 -22.07
CA PHE A 16 -5.66 -6.40 -21.84
C PHE A 16 -6.06 -7.33 -22.99
N PRO A 17 -6.27 -8.64 -22.73
CA PRO A 17 -7.11 -9.46 -23.58
C PRO A 17 -8.55 -9.22 -23.15
N ILE A 18 -9.21 -8.19 -23.70
CA ILE A 18 -10.67 -8.23 -23.73
C ILE A 18 -10.99 -9.41 -24.65
N SER A 19 -11.36 -10.58 -24.13
CA SER A 19 -12.02 -11.58 -24.98
C SER A 19 -13.40 -11.06 -25.32
N ILE A 20 -13.42 -10.31 -26.44
CA ILE A 20 -14.50 -9.72 -27.22
C ILE A 20 -15.11 -10.84 -28.08
N THR A 21 -15.46 -11.98 -27.49
CA THR A 21 -16.01 -13.09 -28.29
C THR A 21 -17.51 -12.95 -28.55
N ALA A 22 -18.20 -12.08 -27.79
CA ALA A 22 -19.66 -11.87 -27.87
C ALA A 22 -20.06 -10.41 -28.17
N GLN A 23 -19.20 -9.63 -28.84
CA GLN A 23 -19.53 -8.27 -29.28
C GLN A 23 -19.38 -8.18 -30.80
N SER A 24 -20.49 -8.30 -31.53
CA SER A 24 -20.48 -8.24 -32.99
C SER A 24 -20.10 -6.87 -33.59
N ASN A 25 -20.14 -5.78 -32.80
CA ASN A 25 -19.92 -4.40 -33.26
C ASN A 25 -18.85 -3.60 -32.48
N PHE A 26 -18.02 -4.25 -31.64
CA PHE A 26 -17.02 -3.52 -30.84
C PHE A 26 -15.69 -3.36 -31.59
N ASP A 27 -15.26 -2.11 -31.81
CA ASP A 27 -13.95 -1.77 -32.35
C ASP A 27 -12.99 -1.33 -31.23
N VAL A 28 -11.93 -2.11 -31.04
CA VAL A 28 -10.89 -1.88 -30.03
C VAL A 28 -10.14 -0.56 -30.27
N GLN A 29 -9.90 -0.17 -31.53
CA GLN A 29 -9.24 1.09 -31.86
C GLN A 29 -10.14 2.28 -31.53
N GLU A 30 -11.43 2.19 -31.84
CA GLU A 30 -12.39 3.23 -31.46
C GLU A 30 -12.48 3.37 -29.94
N TYR A 31 -12.43 2.25 -29.19
CA TYR A 31 -12.38 2.28 -27.73
C TYR A 31 -11.13 2.98 -27.18
N TYR A 32 -9.95 2.69 -27.73
CA TYR A 32 -8.73 3.40 -27.31
C TYR A 32 -8.77 4.88 -27.67
N GLN A 33 -9.31 5.21 -28.84
CA GLN A 33 -9.49 6.60 -29.24
C GLN A 33 -10.49 7.31 -28.32
N PHE A 34 -11.56 6.64 -27.89
CA PHE A 34 -12.49 7.12 -26.89
C PHE A 34 -11.78 7.41 -25.56
N LEU A 35 -11.00 6.45 -25.03
CA LEU A 35 -10.26 6.64 -23.78
C LEU A 35 -9.30 7.83 -23.86
N GLN A 36 -8.52 7.93 -24.93
CA GLN A 36 -7.57 9.03 -25.14
C GLN A 36 -8.27 10.39 -25.22
N ASN A 37 -9.40 10.47 -25.95
CA ASN A 37 -10.15 11.70 -26.11
C ASN A 37 -10.87 12.15 -24.82
N ASN A 38 -11.05 11.25 -23.84
CA ASN A 38 -11.82 11.51 -22.63
C ASN A 38 -10.99 11.38 -21.34
N GLN A 39 -9.65 11.35 -21.37
CA GLN A 39 -8.81 11.09 -20.18
C GLN A 39 -9.11 11.96 -18.96
N ASN A 40 -9.57 13.20 -19.16
CA ASN A 40 -9.90 14.16 -18.10
C ASN A 40 -11.38 14.57 -18.11
N LEU A 41 -12.28 13.64 -18.48
CA LEU A 41 -13.71 13.90 -18.53
C LEU A 41 -14.20 14.39 -17.16
N SER A 42 -14.84 15.55 -17.13
CA SER A 42 -15.46 16.08 -15.92
C SER A 42 -16.82 15.43 -15.65
N SER A 43 -17.28 15.50 -14.40
CA SER A 43 -18.62 15.03 -14.03
C SER A 43 -19.71 15.77 -14.82
N ASP A 44 -19.56 17.08 -15.01
CA ASP A 44 -20.54 17.92 -15.74
C ASP A 44 -20.59 17.57 -17.24
N GLU A 45 -19.44 17.27 -17.86
CA GLU A 45 -19.41 16.81 -19.26
C GLU A 45 -20.05 15.41 -19.41
N LEU A 46 -19.80 14.50 -18.47
CA LEU A 46 -20.40 13.18 -18.47
C LEU A 46 -21.93 13.27 -18.29
N ILE A 47 -22.39 14.04 -17.32
CA ILE A 47 -23.81 14.33 -17.08
C ILE A 47 -24.45 14.97 -18.32
N SER A 48 -23.74 15.88 -18.99
CA SER A 48 -24.25 16.53 -20.21
C SER A 48 -24.38 15.55 -21.38
N ARG A 49 -23.47 14.57 -21.50
CA ARG A 49 -23.49 13.54 -22.55
C ARG A 49 -24.64 12.55 -22.36
N TYR A 50 -24.95 12.21 -21.12
CA TYR A 50 -26.02 11.28 -20.74
C TYR A 50 -27.09 12.01 -19.94
N ALA A 51 -27.47 13.21 -20.37
CA ALA A 51 -28.53 13.95 -19.71
C ALA A 51 -29.85 13.16 -19.82
N PRO A 52 -30.73 13.22 -18.80
CA PRO A 52 -32.04 12.58 -18.85
C PRO A 52 -32.75 12.89 -20.17
N ARG A 53 -33.25 11.84 -20.84
CA ARG A 53 -33.79 11.95 -22.21
C ARG A 53 -35.06 12.78 -22.31
N ASP A 54 -35.82 12.85 -21.22
CA ASP A 54 -37.06 13.61 -21.08
C ASP A 54 -36.99 14.56 -19.88
N THR A 55 -37.82 15.61 -19.89
CA THR A 55 -37.96 16.53 -18.74
C THR A 55 -38.81 15.87 -17.65
N TYR A 56 -38.21 15.61 -16.50
CA TYR A 56 -38.95 15.13 -15.32
C TYR A 56 -39.59 16.28 -14.57
N TYR A 57 -40.78 16.01 -14.01
CA TYR A 57 -41.46 16.97 -13.15
C TYR A 57 -41.08 16.75 -11.69
N SER A 58 -40.51 17.76 -11.04
CA SER A 58 -40.22 17.75 -9.60
C SER A 58 -41.46 17.89 -8.73
N GLU A 59 -42.51 18.52 -9.28
CA GLU A 59 -43.80 18.80 -8.62
C GLU A 59 -44.91 19.05 -9.65
N THR A 60 -46.17 19.01 -9.20
CA THR A 60 -47.32 19.39 -10.02
C THR A 60 -47.47 20.91 -10.08
N VAL A 61 -47.75 21.45 -11.28
CA VAL A 61 -48.05 22.89 -11.45
C VAL A 61 -49.50 23.23 -11.08
N VAL A 62 -50.38 22.22 -11.02
CA VAL A 62 -51.80 22.35 -10.68
C VAL A 62 -52.03 21.72 -9.30
N ASP A 63 -52.81 22.38 -8.45
CA ASP A 63 -53.26 21.81 -7.18
C ASP A 63 -54.10 20.54 -7.46
N THR A 64 -53.57 19.39 -7.06
CA THR A 64 -54.19 18.10 -7.30
C THR A 64 -55.41 17.96 -6.41
N GLU A 65 -56.60 18.07 -7.00
CA GLU A 65 -57.86 17.90 -6.28
C GLU A 65 -58.11 16.41 -6.00
N LEU A 66 -57.60 15.94 -4.86
CA LEU A 66 -57.69 14.54 -4.42
C LEU A 66 -59.13 13.99 -4.40
N SER A 67 -60.15 14.82 -4.15
CA SER A 67 -61.57 14.43 -4.17
C SER A 67 -62.07 13.93 -5.53
N LYS A 68 -61.32 14.15 -6.63
CA LYS A 68 -61.66 13.64 -7.96
C LYS A 68 -61.23 12.19 -8.20
N TYR A 69 -60.37 11.63 -7.36
CA TYR A 69 -59.86 10.26 -7.54
C TYR A 69 -60.75 9.27 -6.79
N ALA A 70 -61.46 8.43 -7.54
CA ALA A 70 -62.33 7.40 -6.97
C ALA A 70 -61.56 6.45 -6.03
N TYR A 71 -62.22 5.98 -4.98
CA TYR A 71 -61.68 5.10 -3.93
C TYR A 71 -60.61 5.71 -3.02
N LEU A 72 -60.11 6.92 -3.26
CA LEU A 72 -59.12 7.55 -2.36
C LEU A 72 -59.73 7.83 -0.98
N ASP A 73 -61.01 8.18 -0.91
CA ASP A 73 -61.78 8.30 0.33
C ASP A 73 -61.79 6.98 1.13
N SER A 74 -61.97 5.86 0.44
CA SER A 74 -61.96 4.51 1.02
C SER A 74 -60.56 4.11 1.48
N ILE A 75 -59.51 4.42 0.71
CA ILE A 75 -58.11 4.20 1.09
C ILE A 75 -57.78 5.03 2.33
N GLN A 76 -58.12 6.33 2.33
CA GLN A 76 -57.89 7.23 3.45
C GLN A 76 -58.61 6.75 4.71
N MET A 77 -59.87 6.33 4.59
CA MET A 77 -60.63 5.80 5.73
C MET A 77 -60.05 4.49 6.28
N LYS A 78 -59.69 3.54 5.41
CA LYS A 78 -59.25 2.20 5.82
C LYS A 78 -57.80 2.15 6.30
N TYR A 79 -56.93 3.05 5.83
CA TYR A 79 -55.52 3.12 6.23
C TYR A 79 -55.17 4.34 7.09
N ASN A 80 -56.14 5.22 7.34
CA ASN A 80 -55.98 6.46 8.11
C ASN A 80 -54.76 7.27 7.63
N LEU A 81 -54.75 7.64 6.34
CA LEU A 81 -53.64 8.39 5.74
C LEU A 81 -53.43 9.73 6.48
N THR A 82 -52.17 10.00 6.80
CA THR A 82 -51.75 11.23 7.47
C THR A 82 -51.75 12.41 6.50
N GLU A 83 -51.76 13.63 7.05
CA GLU A 83 -51.66 14.84 6.21
C GLU A 83 -50.38 14.83 5.37
N ALA A 84 -49.25 14.38 5.93
CA ALA A 84 -47.99 14.27 5.18
C ALA A 84 -48.08 13.30 3.99
N GLU A 85 -48.71 12.12 4.17
CA GLU A 85 -48.94 11.15 3.10
C GLU A 85 -49.88 11.72 2.00
N LEU A 86 -50.90 12.49 2.39
CA LEU A 86 -51.79 13.17 1.45
C LEU A 86 -51.07 14.28 0.67
N GLN A 87 -50.15 15.01 1.31
CA GLN A 87 -49.34 16.02 0.63
C GLN A 87 -48.37 15.39 -0.39
N LEU A 88 -47.79 14.24 -0.07
CA LEU A 88 -46.99 13.47 -1.05
C LEU A 88 -47.84 13.02 -2.24
N LEU A 89 -49.07 12.53 -2.00
CA LEU A 89 -50.01 12.19 -3.08
C LEU A 89 -50.35 13.40 -3.95
N LYS A 90 -50.61 14.57 -3.36
CA LYS A 90 -50.87 15.80 -4.11
C LYS A 90 -49.69 16.18 -5.00
N LYS A 91 -48.48 16.07 -4.45
CA LYS A 91 -47.24 16.53 -5.09
C LYS A 91 -46.74 15.57 -6.18
N HIS A 92 -46.83 14.26 -5.96
CA HIS A 92 -46.21 13.25 -6.81
C HIS A 92 -47.20 12.30 -7.48
N HIS A 93 -48.48 12.36 -7.12
CA HIS A 93 -49.54 11.42 -7.57
C HIS A 93 -49.29 9.96 -7.17
N PHE A 94 -48.29 9.71 -6.32
CA PHE A 94 -48.05 8.46 -5.63
C PHE A 94 -47.37 8.74 -4.28
N MET A 95 -47.41 7.77 -3.37
CA MET A 95 -46.61 7.78 -2.15
C MET A 95 -46.29 6.35 -1.74
N VAL A 96 -45.20 6.19 -0.98
CA VAL A 96 -44.82 4.94 -0.32
C VAL A 96 -44.61 5.28 1.16
N THR A 97 -45.04 4.40 2.07
CA THR A 97 -44.98 4.63 3.52
C THR A 97 -44.49 3.38 4.24
N GLU A 98 -43.54 3.56 5.15
CA GLU A 98 -43.06 2.47 6.02
C GLU A 98 -44.05 2.13 7.13
N ARG A 99 -45.00 3.03 7.44
CA ARG A 99 -46.02 2.81 8.47
C ARG A 99 -46.96 1.64 8.12
N LEU A 100 -47.17 1.38 6.83
CA LEU A 100 -48.02 0.32 6.30
C LEU A 100 -47.16 -0.81 5.70
N SER A 101 -46.20 -1.31 6.48
CA SER A 101 -45.28 -2.37 6.08
C SER A 101 -45.85 -3.77 6.34
N PHE A 102 -45.44 -4.73 5.51
CA PHE A 102 -45.79 -6.15 5.64
C PHE A 102 -44.55 -7.01 5.40
N ASP A 103 -44.54 -8.22 5.97
CA ASP A 103 -43.40 -9.15 5.84
C ASP A 103 -43.24 -9.70 4.41
N CYS A 104 -44.33 -9.74 3.63
CA CYS A 104 -44.29 -10.19 2.24
C CYS A 104 -45.41 -9.60 1.38
N PHE A 105 -45.23 -9.64 0.05
CA PHE A 105 -46.24 -9.17 -0.91
C PHE A 105 -47.58 -9.90 -0.77
N GLY A 106 -47.56 -11.20 -0.43
CA GLY A 106 -48.80 -11.98 -0.23
C GLY A 106 -49.69 -11.40 0.88
N TRP A 107 -49.09 -11.03 2.03
CA TRP A 107 -49.85 -10.41 3.12
C TRP A 107 -50.30 -8.99 2.80
N ALA A 108 -49.47 -8.21 2.11
CA ALA A 108 -49.85 -6.86 1.66
C ALA A 108 -51.05 -6.91 0.68
N LEU A 109 -51.01 -7.81 -0.31
CA LEU A 109 -52.10 -7.99 -1.28
C LEU A 109 -53.37 -8.56 -0.64
N HIS A 110 -53.22 -9.49 0.31
CA HIS A 110 -54.35 -10.01 1.07
C HIS A 110 -55.01 -8.94 1.94
N ASP A 111 -54.23 -8.05 2.55
CA ASP A 111 -54.76 -6.93 3.31
C ASP A 111 -55.59 -5.96 2.45
N ILE A 112 -55.08 -5.63 1.25
CA ILE A 112 -55.81 -4.84 0.24
C ILE A 112 -57.12 -5.56 -0.16
N TYR A 113 -57.05 -6.87 -0.38
CA TYR A 113 -58.19 -7.71 -0.74
C TYR A 113 -59.26 -7.75 0.36
N GLN A 114 -58.89 -8.00 1.62
CA GLN A 114 -59.82 -8.03 2.76
C GLN A 114 -60.50 -6.68 2.99
N LYS A 115 -59.82 -5.60 2.61
CA LYS A 115 -60.32 -4.25 2.67
C LYS A 115 -61.09 -3.87 1.41
N ASP A 116 -61.35 -4.74 0.44
CA ASP A 116 -62.07 -4.41 -0.80
C ASP A 116 -61.53 -3.15 -1.50
N LEU A 117 -60.20 -3.01 -1.58
CA LEU A 117 -59.53 -1.86 -2.22
C LEU A 117 -58.99 -2.22 -3.61
N PRO A 118 -58.93 -1.26 -4.55
CA PRO A 118 -58.29 -1.47 -5.85
C PRO A 118 -56.79 -1.74 -5.68
N VAL A 119 -56.24 -2.59 -6.55
CA VAL A 119 -54.85 -3.06 -6.46
C VAL A 119 -53.98 -2.51 -7.60
N PHE A 120 -52.74 -2.16 -7.29
CA PHE A 120 -51.69 -1.83 -8.25
C PHE A 120 -50.61 -2.92 -8.22
N VAL A 121 -50.34 -3.54 -9.36
CA VAL A 121 -49.31 -4.60 -9.46
C VAL A 121 -47.99 -3.96 -9.86
N THR A 122 -47.02 -3.99 -8.96
CA THR A 122 -45.70 -3.41 -9.18
C THR A 122 -44.76 -4.40 -9.86
N THR A 123 -43.74 -3.88 -10.55
CA THR A 123 -42.59 -4.67 -11.03
C THR A 123 -41.87 -5.36 -9.88
N ASP A 124 -41.83 -4.74 -8.70
CA ASP A 124 -41.23 -5.28 -7.47
C ASP A 124 -41.86 -6.61 -7.05
N ALA A 125 -43.20 -6.76 -7.18
CA ALA A 125 -43.89 -8.00 -6.86
C ALA A 125 -43.50 -9.16 -7.81
N ILE A 126 -43.29 -8.85 -9.09
CA ILE A 126 -42.89 -9.84 -10.10
C ILE A 126 -41.43 -10.24 -9.90
N LEU A 127 -40.54 -9.28 -9.65
CA LEU A 127 -39.12 -9.54 -9.39
C LEU A 127 -38.91 -10.31 -8.08
N GLN A 128 -39.69 -10.02 -7.03
CA GLN A 128 -39.66 -10.80 -5.79
C GLN A 128 -40.10 -12.25 -6.01
N ALA A 129 -41.14 -12.49 -6.82
CA ALA A 129 -41.58 -13.84 -7.15
C ALA A 129 -40.54 -14.60 -7.99
N LEU A 130 -39.87 -13.91 -8.94
CA LEU A 130 -38.77 -14.45 -9.72
C LEU A 130 -37.60 -14.86 -8.80
N HIS A 131 -37.14 -13.95 -7.94
CA HIS A 131 -36.09 -14.21 -6.95
C HIS A 131 -36.42 -15.43 -6.08
N ALA A 132 -37.59 -15.45 -5.43
CA ALA A 132 -37.96 -16.55 -4.54
C ALA A 132 -38.02 -17.91 -5.28
N SER A 133 -38.42 -17.89 -6.55
CA SER A 133 -38.48 -19.10 -7.39
C SER A 133 -37.08 -19.53 -7.85
N TYR A 134 -36.24 -18.58 -8.26
CA TYR A 134 -34.87 -18.82 -8.70
C TYR A 134 -34.01 -19.35 -7.55
N ASP A 135 -34.06 -18.71 -6.37
CA ASP A 135 -33.36 -19.15 -5.15
C ASP A 135 -33.71 -20.60 -4.80
N GLN A 136 -35.01 -20.93 -4.77
CA GLN A 136 -35.46 -22.29 -4.48
C GLN A 136 -35.00 -23.31 -5.55
N ILE A 137 -35.06 -22.95 -6.84
CA ILE A 137 -34.56 -23.81 -7.92
C ILE A 137 -33.06 -24.04 -7.77
N LEU A 138 -32.28 -23.00 -7.49
CA LEU A 138 -30.84 -23.11 -7.30
C LEU A 138 -30.51 -23.99 -6.08
N MET A 139 -31.19 -23.77 -4.95
CA MET A 139 -31.07 -24.63 -3.77
C MET A 139 -31.33 -26.10 -4.10
N ASP A 140 -32.36 -26.39 -4.89
CA ASP A 140 -32.72 -27.77 -5.24
C ASP A 140 -31.73 -28.38 -6.23
N LEU A 141 -31.23 -27.61 -7.22
CA LEU A 141 -30.14 -28.02 -8.10
C LEU A 141 -28.87 -28.35 -7.30
N GLU A 142 -28.52 -27.51 -6.33
CA GLU A 142 -27.36 -27.70 -5.48
C GLU A 142 -27.46 -28.97 -4.65
N LYS A 143 -28.60 -29.20 -4.00
CA LYS A 143 -28.84 -30.40 -3.17
C LYS A 143 -28.89 -31.67 -4.01
N ALA A 144 -29.68 -31.66 -5.09
CA ALA A 144 -30.03 -32.87 -5.81
C ALA A 144 -29.02 -33.25 -6.90
N ILE A 145 -28.27 -32.27 -7.42
CA ILE A 145 -27.39 -32.48 -8.59
C ILE A 145 -25.95 -32.07 -8.29
N LEU A 146 -25.70 -30.80 -7.93
CA LEU A 146 -24.34 -30.26 -7.88
C LEU A 146 -23.53 -30.85 -6.73
N LYS A 147 -24.06 -30.88 -5.51
CA LYS A 147 -23.38 -31.45 -4.34
C LYS A 147 -23.06 -32.94 -4.55
N PRO A 148 -24.00 -33.82 -4.98
CA PRO A 148 -23.67 -35.22 -5.26
C PRO A 148 -22.62 -35.41 -6.37
N LYS A 149 -22.69 -34.64 -7.47
CA LYS A 149 -21.69 -34.70 -8.54
C LYS A 149 -20.32 -34.21 -8.06
N LEU A 150 -20.29 -33.17 -7.24
CA LEU A 150 -19.06 -32.65 -6.63
C LEU A 150 -18.43 -33.69 -5.70
N THR A 151 -19.23 -34.40 -4.89
CA THR A 151 -18.74 -35.51 -4.07
C THR A 151 -18.09 -36.58 -4.94
N GLN A 152 -18.74 -37.00 -6.02
CA GLN A 152 -18.19 -38.00 -6.95
C GLN A 152 -16.90 -37.53 -7.61
N LEU A 153 -16.84 -36.25 -8.04
CA LEU A 153 -15.65 -35.64 -8.63
C LEU A 153 -14.48 -35.66 -7.64
N LEU A 154 -14.69 -35.15 -6.42
CA LEU A 154 -13.64 -35.08 -5.40
C LEU A 154 -13.21 -36.47 -4.91
N ASP A 155 -14.14 -37.43 -4.80
CA ASP A 155 -13.82 -38.82 -4.51
C ASP A 155 -12.96 -39.44 -5.61
N ALA A 156 -13.29 -39.22 -6.89
CA ALA A 156 -12.53 -39.73 -8.01
C ALA A 156 -11.12 -39.15 -8.04
N LEU A 157 -10.97 -37.83 -7.86
CA LEU A 157 -9.67 -37.16 -7.82
C LEU A 157 -8.83 -37.64 -6.63
N TYR A 158 -9.39 -37.64 -5.42
CA TYR A 158 -8.69 -38.05 -4.20
C TYR A 158 -8.22 -39.51 -4.29
N ASN A 159 -9.10 -40.44 -4.66
CA ASN A 159 -8.75 -41.87 -4.74
C ASN A 159 -7.77 -42.19 -5.89
N THR A 160 -7.72 -41.35 -6.93
CA THR A 160 -6.80 -41.53 -8.07
C THR A 160 -5.45 -40.85 -7.83
N PHE A 161 -5.37 -39.88 -6.92
CA PHE A 161 -4.13 -39.14 -6.64
C PHE A 161 -2.90 -40.05 -6.36
N PRO A 162 -3.00 -41.17 -5.61
CA PRO A 162 -1.86 -42.08 -5.43
C PRO A 162 -1.27 -42.64 -6.74
N GLN A 163 -2.06 -42.76 -7.80
CA GLN A 163 -1.60 -43.19 -9.14
C GLN A 163 -0.79 -42.08 -9.82
N LEU A 164 -1.26 -40.82 -9.74
CA LEU A 164 -0.50 -39.65 -10.19
C LEU A 164 0.81 -39.53 -9.42
N LEU A 165 0.77 -39.62 -8.09
CA LEU A 165 1.95 -39.60 -7.22
C LEU A 165 2.97 -40.67 -7.65
N SER A 166 2.51 -41.90 -7.91
CA SER A 166 3.38 -42.99 -8.33
C SER A 166 4.12 -42.70 -9.65
N SER A 167 3.54 -41.87 -10.52
CA SER A 167 4.11 -41.49 -11.81
C SER A 167 5.25 -40.46 -11.71
N TYR A 168 5.33 -39.72 -10.60
CA TYR A 168 6.29 -38.62 -10.41
C TYR A 168 7.12 -38.72 -9.11
N GLN A 169 6.81 -39.63 -8.19
CA GLN A 169 7.51 -39.77 -6.89
C GLN A 169 9.03 -39.94 -7.01
N GLY A 170 9.52 -40.48 -8.13
CA GLY A 170 10.95 -40.63 -8.41
C GLY A 170 11.68 -39.32 -8.77
N ASN A 171 10.96 -38.22 -8.98
CA ASN A 171 11.52 -36.90 -9.28
C ASN A 171 11.27 -35.93 -8.11
N PRO A 172 12.28 -35.65 -7.25
CA PRO A 172 12.15 -34.76 -6.11
C PRO A 172 11.69 -33.34 -6.45
N ALA A 173 11.96 -32.85 -7.66
CA ALA A 173 11.53 -31.52 -8.09
C ALA A 173 10.01 -31.40 -8.22
N MET A 174 9.29 -32.53 -8.38
CA MET A 174 7.83 -32.57 -8.47
C MET A 174 7.15 -32.61 -7.11
N HIS A 175 7.86 -32.95 -6.03
CA HIS A 175 7.26 -33.20 -4.72
C HIS A 175 6.49 -31.98 -4.18
N PRO A 176 6.99 -30.73 -4.25
CA PRO A 176 6.23 -29.58 -3.76
C PRO A 176 4.88 -29.40 -4.49
N ALA A 177 4.88 -29.48 -5.82
CA ALA A 177 3.67 -29.34 -6.63
C ALA A 177 2.68 -30.51 -6.44
N LEU A 178 3.17 -31.74 -6.28
CA LEU A 178 2.34 -32.89 -5.93
C LEU A 178 1.66 -32.72 -4.56
N ALA A 179 2.40 -32.22 -3.57
CA ALA A 179 1.84 -31.94 -2.24
C ALA A 179 0.77 -30.85 -2.30
N ASP A 180 0.96 -29.82 -3.14
CA ASP A 180 -0.02 -28.76 -3.35
C ASP A 180 -1.32 -29.28 -3.98
N VAL A 181 -1.23 -30.14 -5.00
CA VAL A 181 -2.39 -30.77 -5.64
C VAL A 181 -3.16 -31.68 -4.68
N ASP A 182 -2.43 -32.50 -3.91
CA ASP A 182 -3.03 -33.34 -2.87
C ASP A 182 -3.74 -32.50 -1.81
N LEU A 183 -3.09 -31.42 -1.34
CA LEU A 183 -3.66 -30.50 -0.37
C LEU A 183 -4.92 -29.82 -0.91
N TYR A 184 -4.89 -29.35 -2.16
CA TYR A 184 -6.02 -28.70 -2.82
C TYR A 184 -7.26 -29.60 -2.87
N ILE A 185 -7.09 -30.87 -3.26
CA ILE A 185 -8.20 -31.83 -3.36
C ILE A 185 -8.65 -32.31 -1.98
N THR A 186 -7.70 -32.64 -1.11
CA THR A 186 -7.99 -33.12 0.25
C THR A 186 -8.73 -32.06 1.04
N MET A 187 -8.36 -30.78 0.93
CA MET A 187 -9.06 -29.69 1.60
C MET A 187 -10.49 -29.54 1.07
N ALA A 188 -10.70 -29.52 -0.25
CA ALA A 188 -12.03 -29.46 -0.85
C ALA A 188 -12.93 -30.62 -0.37
N LYS A 189 -12.39 -31.84 -0.37
CA LYS A 189 -13.08 -33.06 0.07
C LYS A 189 -13.40 -33.00 1.57
N SER A 190 -12.46 -32.51 2.38
CA SER A 190 -12.62 -32.34 3.82
C SER A 190 -13.76 -31.35 4.13
N LEU A 191 -13.77 -30.20 3.45
CA LEU A 191 -14.80 -29.18 3.61
C LEU A 191 -16.17 -29.70 3.21
N LEU A 192 -16.26 -30.47 2.11
CA LEU A 192 -17.53 -31.02 1.62
C LEU A 192 -18.10 -32.07 2.58
N ALA A 193 -17.23 -32.92 3.13
CA ALA A 193 -17.57 -33.94 4.12
C ALA A 193 -17.81 -33.36 5.53
N ASP A 194 -17.44 -32.11 5.77
CA ASP A 194 -17.40 -31.49 7.09
C ASP A 194 -16.54 -32.30 8.09
N GLU A 195 -15.44 -32.86 7.59
CA GLU A 195 -14.52 -33.72 8.35
C GLU A 195 -13.09 -33.54 7.84
N LYS A 196 -12.10 -33.46 8.75
CA LYS A 196 -10.67 -33.39 8.37
C LYS A 196 -10.22 -34.74 7.80
N ILE A 197 -9.96 -34.80 6.51
CA ILE A 197 -9.46 -35.99 5.82
C ILE A 197 -7.94 -35.91 5.71
N ALA A 198 -7.26 -37.03 5.94
CA ALA A 198 -5.80 -37.08 5.88
C ALA A 198 -5.31 -36.98 4.42
N PRO A 199 -4.33 -36.12 4.12
CA PRO A 199 -3.74 -36.04 2.78
C PRO A 199 -2.92 -37.30 2.44
N HIS A 200 -2.78 -37.63 1.16
CA HIS A 200 -1.97 -38.76 0.70
C HIS A 200 -0.47 -38.51 0.74
N PHE A 201 -0.05 -37.26 0.53
CA PHE A 201 1.34 -36.85 0.35
C PHE A 201 1.67 -35.50 1.02
N ALA A 202 0.75 -34.54 1.05
CA ALA A 202 0.94 -33.30 1.79
C ALA A 202 1.13 -33.57 3.29
N ARG A 203 1.75 -32.65 4.02
CA ARG A 203 1.95 -32.82 5.47
C ARG A 203 0.57 -32.69 6.16
N PRO A 204 0.17 -33.62 7.05
CA PRO A 204 -1.14 -33.56 7.72
C PRO A 204 -1.43 -32.22 8.41
N GLY A 205 -0.42 -31.62 9.05
CA GLY A 205 -0.57 -30.31 9.72
C GLY A 205 -0.91 -29.14 8.78
N GLN A 206 -0.73 -29.28 7.46
CA GLN A 206 -1.16 -28.25 6.49
C GLN A 206 -2.69 -28.22 6.35
N VAL A 207 -3.34 -29.39 6.36
CA VAL A 207 -4.82 -29.47 6.37
C VAL A 207 -5.35 -28.85 7.66
N ASP A 208 -4.73 -29.14 8.81
CA ASP A 208 -5.12 -28.53 10.08
C ASP A 208 -5.00 -27.00 10.05
N THR A 209 -3.89 -26.49 9.56
CA THR A 209 -3.64 -25.04 9.49
C THR A 209 -4.66 -24.34 8.60
N LEU A 210 -4.96 -24.89 7.41
CA LEU A 210 -5.94 -24.30 6.49
C LEU A 210 -7.37 -24.44 7.02
N TRP A 211 -7.70 -25.57 7.63
CA TRP A 211 -9.00 -25.78 8.25
C TRP A 211 -9.24 -24.75 9.37
N ASP A 212 -8.28 -24.57 10.26
CA ASP A 212 -8.40 -23.63 11.37
C ASP A 212 -8.46 -22.18 10.85
N ALA A 213 -7.71 -21.84 9.80
CA ALA A 213 -7.80 -20.53 9.14
C ALA A 213 -9.16 -20.28 8.46
N ILE A 214 -9.74 -21.29 7.81
CA ILE A 214 -11.09 -21.23 7.23
C ILE A 214 -12.14 -21.01 8.31
N LEU A 215 -11.99 -21.65 9.48
CA LEU A 215 -12.90 -21.47 10.60
C LEU A 215 -12.73 -20.13 11.32
N ALA A 216 -11.56 -19.50 11.21
CA ALA A 216 -11.33 -18.16 11.75
C ALA A 216 -12.08 -17.08 10.96
N GLU A 217 -12.37 -17.33 9.66
CA GLU A 217 -13.10 -16.40 8.78
C GLU A 217 -12.45 -15.01 8.71
N GLU A 218 -11.11 -14.97 8.73
CA GLU A 218 -10.30 -13.76 8.70
C GLU A 218 -9.31 -13.78 7.54
N CYS A 219 -8.75 -12.61 7.20
CA CYS A 219 -7.62 -12.54 6.28
C CYS A 219 -6.34 -12.98 7.01
N VAL A 220 -5.59 -13.91 6.41
CA VAL A 220 -4.38 -14.49 6.99
C VAL A 220 -3.24 -14.57 5.97
N ASP A 221 -2.03 -14.61 6.49
CA ASP A 221 -0.80 -14.80 5.72
C ASP A 221 -0.33 -16.24 5.81
N LEU A 222 -0.46 -17.01 4.73
CA LEU A 222 -0.07 -18.43 4.70
C LEU A 222 0.70 -18.79 3.42
N PRO A 223 1.68 -19.71 3.50
CA PRO A 223 2.42 -20.21 2.35
C PRO A 223 1.59 -21.25 1.58
N LEU A 224 0.58 -20.78 0.84
CA LEU A 224 -0.28 -21.62 0.02
C LEU A 224 0.26 -21.72 -1.41
N PHE A 225 0.66 -22.93 -1.82
CA PHE A 225 1.24 -23.25 -3.13
C PHE A 225 2.54 -22.50 -3.49
N SER A 226 3.17 -21.91 -2.47
CA SER A 226 4.45 -21.23 -2.56
C SER A 226 5.14 -21.26 -1.20
N GLU A 227 6.44 -21.00 -1.16
CA GLU A 227 7.19 -20.81 0.09
C GLU A 227 6.98 -19.40 0.69
N ARG A 228 6.52 -18.43 -0.11
CA ARG A 228 6.14 -17.11 0.40
C ARG A 228 4.73 -17.13 0.98
N ASN A 229 4.52 -16.34 2.02
CA ASN A 229 3.18 -16.05 2.51
C ASN A 229 2.38 -15.29 1.45
N ARG A 230 1.14 -15.73 1.25
CA ARG A 230 0.14 -15.06 0.44
C ARG A 230 -0.94 -14.50 1.36
N HIS A 231 -1.45 -13.33 1.02
CA HIS A 231 -2.61 -12.73 1.68
C HIS A 231 -3.88 -13.45 1.22
N LEU A 232 -4.47 -14.27 2.09
CA LEU A 232 -5.66 -15.07 1.78
C LEU A 232 -6.83 -14.56 2.60
N ASP A 233 -7.92 -14.18 1.94
CA ASP A 233 -9.15 -13.80 2.63
C ASP A 233 -10.05 -15.03 2.83
N PHE A 234 -10.00 -15.60 4.04
CA PHE A 234 -10.90 -16.68 4.45
C PHE A 234 -12.25 -16.19 4.97
N SER A 235 -12.49 -14.88 5.11
CA SER A 235 -13.83 -14.37 5.47
C SER A 235 -14.87 -14.68 4.38
N GLN A 236 -14.44 -14.99 3.14
CA GLN A 236 -15.35 -15.47 2.10
C GLN A 236 -15.99 -16.82 2.42
N PHE A 237 -15.42 -17.61 3.32
CA PHE A 237 -15.95 -18.90 3.74
C PHE A 237 -17.09 -18.79 4.75
N THR A 238 -17.41 -17.58 5.24
CA THR A 238 -18.61 -17.33 6.04
C THR A 238 -19.85 -17.74 5.26
N VAL A 239 -20.51 -18.80 5.75
CA VAL A 239 -21.73 -19.34 5.15
C VAL A 239 -22.86 -18.32 5.32
N ARG A 240 -23.48 -17.91 4.21
CA ARG A 240 -24.47 -16.82 4.14
C ARG A 240 -25.56 -17.12 3.12
N GLY A 241 -26.62 -16.33 3.09
CA GLY A 241 -27.77 -16.56 2.20
C GLY A 241 -28.48 -17.90 2.48
N HIS A 242 -28.98 -18.55 1.43
CA HIS A 242 -29.73 -19.81 1.55
C HIS A 242 -28.91 -20.99 2.07
N TYR A 243 -27.58 -20.92 2.01
CA TYR A 243 -26.68 -21.96 2.50
C TYR A 243 -26.76 -22.20 4.01
N THR A 244 -27.29 -21.22 4.76
CA THR A 244 -27.55 -21.32 6.21
C THR A 244 -28.87 -22.02 6.53
N GLN A 245 -29.76 -22.18 5.54
CA GLN A 245 -31.10 -22.74 5.75
C GLN A 245 -31.03 -24.24 6.00
N GLN A 246 -31.84 -24.71 6.96
CA GLN A 246 -31.96 -26.12 7.28
C GLN A 246 -32.93 -26.83 6.35
N TYR A 247 -32.54 -27.99 5.84
CA TYR A 247 -33.42 -28.90 5.10
C TYR A 247 -33.23 -30.35 5.58
N TRP A 248 -34.15 -31.22 5.16
CA TRP A 248 -34.11 -32.64 5.51
C TRP A 248 -33.40 -33.44 4.41
N GLU A 249 -32.38 -34.20 4.80
CA GLU A 249 -31.60 -35.10 3.93
C GLU A 249 -31.35 -36.39 4.74
N ASP A 250 -31.70 -37.55 4.20
CA ASP A 250 -31.49 -38.87 4.83
C ASP A 250 -31.94 -38.98 6.31
N GLY A 251 -33.06 -38.34 6.64
CA GLY A 251 -33.62 -38.37 7.99
C GLY A 251 -32.90 -37.48 9.01
N LYS A 252 -31.95 -36.65 8.60
CA LYS A 252 -31.24 -35.66 9.43
C LYS A 252 -31.53 -34.24 8.92
N ARG A 253 -31.59 -33.27 9.84
CA ARG A 253 -31.55 -31.84 9.48
C ARG A 253 -30.10 -31.45 9.16
N THR A 254 -29.91 -30.90 7.98
CA THR A 254 -28.60 -30.46 7.49
C THR A 254 -28.71 -29.12 6.76
N THR A 255 -27.58 -28.57 6.33
CA THR A 255 -27.48 -27.32 5.55
C THR A 255 -26.58 -27.54 4.32
N LEU A 256 -26.54 -26.56 3.42
CA LEU A 256 -25.57 -26.55 2.31
C LEU A 256 -24.23 -25.91 2.72
N GLY A 257 -23.99 -25.68 4.02
CA GLY A 257 -22.77 -25.00 4.49
C GLY A 257 -21.46 -25.70 4.10
N SER A 258 -21.43 -27.04 4.14
CA SER A 258 -20.23 -27.80 3.72
C SER A 258 -19.99 -27.71 2.21
N TYR A 259 -21.07 -27.75 1.41
CA TYR A 259 -21.04 -27.52 -0.03
C TYR A 259 -20.54 -26.11 -0.37
N PHE A 260 -21.07 -25.09 0.33
CA PHE A 260 -20.62 -23.70 0.18
C PHE A 260 -19.13 -23.56 0.41
N LYS A 261 -18.60 -24.08 1.52
CA LYS A 261 -17.16 -24.00 1.84
C LYS A 261 -16.30 -24.74 0.82
N ALA A 262 -16.72 -25.92 0.38
CA ALA A 262 -15.98 -26.69 -0.63
C ALA A 262 -15.95 -25.97 -1.98
N MET A 263 -17.09 -25.45 -2.44
CA MET A 263 -17.16 -24.67 -3.67
C MET A 263 -16.41 -23.34 -3.56
N MET A 264 -16.44 -22.69 -2.39
CA MET A 264 -15.66 -21.48 -2.14
C MET A 264 -14.16 -21.76 -2.22
N TRP A 265 -13.70 -22.88 -1.67
CA TRP A 265 -12.32 -23.34 -1.84
C TRP A 265 -11.96 -23.53 -3.31
N LEU A 266 -12.78 -24.27 -4.06
CA LEU A 266 -12.52 -24.59 -5.48
C LEU A 266 -12.63 -23.40 -6.43
N GLY A 267 -13.41 -22.38 -6.06
CA GLY A 267 -13.62 -21.16 -6.83
C GLY A 267 -12.74 -19.98 -6.42
N ARG A 268 -12.08 -20.06 -5.26
CA ARG A 268 -11.24 -18.97 -4.73
C ARG A 268 -9.76 -19.31 -4.70
N MET A 269 -9.38 -20.52 -4.26
CA MET A 269 -7.97 -20.90 -4.20
C MET A 269 -7.44 -21.15 -5.59
N ASP A 270 -6.32 -20.51 -5.91
CA ASP A 270 -5.77 -20.46 -7.26
C ASP A 270 -4.32 -20.89 -7.34
N PHE A 271 -3.99 -21.43 -8.51
CA PHE A 271 -2.64 -21.54 -9.01
C PHE A 271 -2.39 -20.33 -9.91
N LEU A 272 -1.53 -19.40 -9.46
CA LEU A 272 -1.12 -18.26 -10.29
C LEU A 272 -0.22 -18.78 -11.41
N LEU A 273 -0.67 -18.60 -12.65
CA LEU A 273 0.06 -19.04 -13.83
C LEU A 273 1.03 -18.00 -14.37
N THR A 274 0.80 -16.73 -14.04
CA THR A 274 1.74 -15.63 -14.26
C THR A 274 1.91 -14.86 -12.95
N PRO A 275 3.00 -14.08 -12.79
CA PRO A 275 3.18 -13.22 -11.63
C PRO A 275 2.01 -12.24 -11.43
N PRO A 276 1.63 -11.92 -10.18
CA PRO A 276 0.71 -10.82 -9.88
C PRO A 276 1.34 -9.46 -10.21
N PRO A 277 0.58 -8.34 -10.11
CA PRO A 277 1.09 -7.01 -10.39
C PRO A 277 2.41 -6.72 -9.66
N GLU A 278 3.35 -6.11 -10.38
CA GLU A 278 4.60 -5.67 -9.76
C GLU A 278 4.33 -4.62 -8.69
N ASN A 279 5.07 -4.74 -7.59
CA ASN A 279 5.03 -3.82 -6.49
C ASN A 279 6.46 -3.52 -6.03
N PRO A 280 6.94 -2.26 -6.08
CA PRO A 280 8.30 -1.89 -5.68
C PRO A 280 8.66 -2.22 -4.22
N TRP A 281 7.69 -2.52 -3.37
CA TRP A 281 7.90 -2.83 -1.96
C TRP A 281 7.87 -4.33 -1.65
N GLU A 282 7.43 -5.16 -2.57
CA GLU A 282 7.46 -6.61 -2.42
C GLU A 282 8.67 -7.20 -3.12
N GLN A 283 9.13 -8.36 -2.64
CA GLN A 283 10.11 -9.12 -3.41
C GLN A 283 9.43 -9.62 -4.69
N PRO A 284 10.05 -9.43 -5.87
CA PRO A 284 9.54 -9.98 -7.12
C PRO A 284 9.23 -11.47 -6.96
N TRP A 285 8.15 -11.91 -7.60
CA TRP A 285 7.82 -13.33 -7.66
C TRP A 285 8.92 -14.05 -8.43
N THR A 286 9.50 -15.08 -7.82
CA THR A 286 10.58 -15.83 -8.46
C THR A 286 10.00 -16.78 -9.50
N ARG A 287 10.81 -17.08 -10.52
CA ARG A 287 10.46 -18.05 -11.56
C ARG A 287 10.03 -19.39 -10.98
N GLU A 288 10.72 -19.88 -9.96
CA GLU A 288 10.43 -21.17 -9.34
C GLU A 288 9.11 -21.19 -8.55
N GLU A 289 8.71 -20.07 -7.94
CA GLU A 289 7.42 -19.96 -7.26
C GLU A 289 6.24 -20.07 -8.25
N ILE A 290 6.32 -19.36 -9.38
CA ILE A 290 5.32 -19.45 -10.45
C ILE A 290 5.36 -20.83 -11.11
N ARG A 291 6.56 -21.36 -11.38
CA ARG A 291 6.73 -22.71 -11.95
C ARG A 291 6.09 -23.80 -11.09
N ARG A 292 6.24 -23.74 -9.77
CA ARG A 292 5.58 -24.67 -8.84
C ARG A 292 4.06 -24.65 -8.99
N MET A 293 3.45 -23.47 -9.08
CA MET A 293 2.00 -23.33 -9.28
C MET A 293 1.56 -23.81 -10.67
N ASN A 294 2.34 -23.54 -11.71
CA ASN A 294 2.09 -24.06 -13.06
C ASN A 294 2.11 -25.59 -13.09
N LEU A 295 3.11 -26.19 -12.45
CA LEU A 295 3.19 -27.64 -12.27
C LEU A 295 1.94 -28.16 -11.56
N GLY A 296 1.50 -27.51 -10.48
CA GLY A 296 0.26 -27.87 -9.78
C GLY A 296 -0.99 -27.83 -10.67
N ALA A 297 -1.13 -26.79 -11.49
CA ALA A 297 -2.25 -26.65 -12.41
C ALA A 297 -2.27 -27.73 -13.52
N VAL A 298 -1.11 -28.07 -14.09
CA VAL A 298 -0.99 -29.13 -15.10
C VAL A 298 -1.18 -30.52 -14.47
N LEU A 299 -0.62 -30.77 -13.29
CA LEU A 299 -0.83 -32.01 -12.53
C LEU A 299 -2.31 -32.22 -12.17
N LEU A 300 -3.04 -31.14 -11.81
CA LEU A 300 -4.47 -31.23 -11.54
C LEU A 300 -5.28 -31.58 -12.80
N ASN A 301 -4.87 -31.09 -13.97
CA ASN A 301 -5.45 -31.51 -15.26
C ASN A 301 -5.15 -32.96 -15.61
N GLU A 302 -3.91 -33.41 -15.42
CA GLU A 302 -3.55 -34.82 -15.60
C GLU A 302 -4.36 -35.71 -14.65
N LEU A 303 -4.59 -35.28 -13.42
CA LEU A 303 -5.40 -36.03 -12.47
C LEU A 303 -6.86 -36.14 -12.90
N LEU A 304 -7.44 -35.06 -13.46
CA LEU A 304 -8.80 -35.11 -14.04
C LEU A 304 -8.90 -36.16 -15.15
N ASP A 305 -7.87 -36.27 -16.00
CA ASP A 305 -7.79 -37.26 -17.06
C ASP A 305 -7.62 -38.68 -16.50
N LEU A 306 -6.67 -38.88 -15.58
CA LEU A 306 -6.42 -40.17 -14.94
C LEU A 306 -7.64 -40.68 -14.18
N ALA A 307 -8.38 -39.79 -13.52
CA ALA A 307 -9.60 -40.12 -12.78
C ALA A 307 -10.83 -40.30 -13.70
N ASN A 308 -10.70 -40.04 -15.01
CA ASN A 308 -11.80 -39.99 -15.98
C ASN A 308 -12.96 -39.10 -15.49
N ALA A 309 -12.62 -37.96 -14.89
CA ALA A 309 -13.56 -37.10 -14.16
C ALA A 309 -13.94 -35.82 -14.92
N ARG A 310 -13.42 -35.61 -16.14
CA ARG A 310 -13.76 -34.44 -16.98
C ARG A 310 -15.25 -34.31 -17.26
N SER A 311 -15.95 -35.41 -17.51
CA SER A 311 -17.40 -35.37 -17.76
C SER A 311 -18.18 -34.89 -16.54
N LEU A 312 -17.81 -35.34 -15.34
CA LEU A 312 -18.43 -34.88 -14.08
C LEU A 312 -18.20 -33.39 -13.86
N LEU A 313 -16.98 -32.91 -14.10
CA LEU A 313 -16.66 -31.49 -14.01
C LEU A 313 -17.47 -30.68 -15.04
N ASN A 314 -17.51 -31.12 -16.30
CA ASN A 314 -18.25 -30.44 -17.37
C ASN A 314 -19.76 -30.38 -17.08
N ASP A 315 -20.35 -31.46 -16.56
CA ASP A 315 -21.77 -31.48 -16.18
C ASP A 315 -22.09 -30.44 -15.09
N ILE A 316 -21.18 -30.28 -14.11
CA ILE A 316 -21.35 -29.26 -13.06
C ILE A 316 -21.17 -27.86 -13.66
N ASP A 317 -20.13 -27.69 -14.47
CA ASP A 317 -19.80 -26.41 -15.09
C ASP A 317 -20.92 -25.90 -16.01
N GLU A 318 -21.50 -26.77 -16.84
CA GLU A 318 -22.57 -26.41 -17.78
C GLU A 318 -23.79 -25.83 -17.06
N ILE A 319 -24.19 -26.41 -15.92
CA ILE A 319 -25.30 -25.92 -15.10
C ILE A 319 -24.97 -24.53 -14.54
N ILE A 320 -23.80 -24.38 -13.89
CA ILE A 320 -23.42 -23.10 -13.26
C ILE A 320 -23.23 -22.02 -14.33
N ARG A 321 -22.67 -22.37 -15.49
CA ARG A 321 -22.49 -21.48 -16.63
C ARG A 321 -23.81 -20.96 -17.17
N PHE A 322 -24.81 -21.84 -17.32
CA PHE A 322 -26.14 -21.43 -17.76
C PHE A 322 -26.86 -20.55 -16.72
N MET A 323 -26.68 -20.84 -15.43
CA MET A 323 -27.28 -20.05 -14.34
C MET A 323 -26.65 -18.66 -14.24
N VAL A 324 -25.32 -18.57 -14.26
CA VAL A 324 -24.57 -17.36 -13.89
C VAL A 324 -23.80 -16.78 -15.08
N GLY A 325 -22.92 -17.57 -15.69
CA GLY A 325 -22.08 -17.14 -16.80
C GLY A 325 -20.75 -17.87 -16.86
N GLU A 326 -19.86 -17.45 -17.76
CA GLU A 326 -18.55 -18.07 -17.95
C GLU A 326 -17.61 -17.88 -16.75
N SER A 327 -16.61 -18.75 -16.62
CA SER A 327 -15.51 -18.56 -15.65
C SER A 327 -14.72 -17.29 -15.97
N ASP A 328 -14.35 -16.52 -14.96
CA ASP A 328 -13.39 -15.39 -15.13
C ASP A 328 -11.93 -15.86 -15.01
N ASN A 329 -11.71 -17.14 -14.76
CA ASN A 329 -10.40 -17.77 -14.60
C ASN A 329 -10.20 -18.83 -15.67
N LEU A 330 -8.94 -19.10 -16.01
CA LEU A 330 -8.59 -20.13 -16.99
C LEU A 330 -9.16 -21.49 -16.54
N THR A 331 -9.99 -22.07 -17.38
CA THR A 331 -10.67 -23.34 -17.09
C THR A 331 -9.76 -24.55 -17.34
N PRO A 332 -10.10 -25.73 -16.79
CA PRO A 332 -9.39 -26.97 -17.12
C PRO A 332 -9.40 -27.32 -18.62
N ALA A 333 -10.45 -26.96 -19.35
CA ALA A 333 -10.50 -27.16 -20.80
C ALA A 333 -9.51 -26.24 -21.53
N GLU A 334 -9.54 -24.94 -21.23
CA GLU A 334 -8.64 -23.96 -21.86
C GLU A 334 -7.17 -24.21 -21.51
N LEU A 335 -6.87 -24.58 -20.25
CA LEU A 335 -5.51 -24.94 -19.86
C LEU A 335 -5.05 -26.20 -20.60
N ALA A 336 -5.92 -27.21 -20.78
CA ALA A 336 -5.57 -28.40 -21.55
C ALA A 336 -5.28 -28.07 -23.02
N ASP A 337 -6.01 -27.14 -23.63
CA ASP A 337 -5.75 -26.67 -24.99
C ASP A 337 -4.39 -25.95 -25.10
N ILE A 338 -4.06 -25.09 -24.13
CA ILE A 338 -2.75 -24.41 -24.07
C ILE A 338 -1.63 -25.45 -23.91
N VAL A 339 -1.74 -26.38 -22.96
CA VAL A 339 -0.76 -27.44 -22.72
C VAL A 339 -0.56 -28.31 -23.97
N ALA A 340 -1.64 -28.71 -24.63
CA ALA A 340 -1.60 -29.49 -25.86
C ALA A 340 -0.93 -28.72 -27.02
N SER A 341 -1.19 -27.42 -27.15
CA SER A 341 -0.57 -26.56 -28.18
C SER A 341 0.96 -26.49 -28.07
N GLN A 342 1.49 -26.63 -26.85
CA GLN A 342 2.92 -26.64 -26.55
C GLN A 342 3.54 -28.05 -26.60
N ASN A 343 2.79 -29.08 -27.02
CA ASN A 343 3.20 -30.48 -27.01
C ASN A 343 3.62 -31.01 -25.62
N ILE A 344 3.11 -30.41 -24.55
CA ILE A 344 3.37 -30.86 -23.18
C ILE A 344 2.47 -32.07 -22.89
N GLN A 345 3.07 -33.24 -22.73
CA GLN A 345 2.34 -34.48 -22.42
C GLN A 345 2.31 -34.79 -20.92
N ARG A 346 3.26 -34.23 -20.17
CA ARG A 346 3.48 -34.48 -18.74
C ARG A 346 3.97 -33.22 -18.05
N ALA A 347 3.57 -33.03 -16.81
CA ALA A 347 3.85 -31.83 -16.03
C ALA A 347 5.35 -31.62 -15.80
N ASP A 348 6.14 -32.68 -15.66
CA ASP A 348 7.59 -32.58 -15.47
C ASP A 348 8.33 -31.96 -16.67
N ALA A 349 7.70 -31.85 -17.84
CA ALA A 349 8.23 -31.09 -18.96
C ALA A 349 8.37 -29.59 -18.64
N LEU A 350 7.58 -29.03 -17.70
CA LEU A 350 7.72 -27.64 -17.26
C LEU A 350 8.95 -27.38 -16.36
N LEU A 351 9.70 -28.43 -16.00
CA LEU A 351 11.02 -28.29 -15.37
C LEU A 351 12.11 -27.89 -16.36
N ASP A 352 11.87 -28.11 -17.66
CA ASP A 352 12.73 -27.63 -18.73
C ASP A 352 12.49 -26.13 -18.98
N ASP A 353 13.56 -25.34 -19.01
CA ASP A 353 13.46 -23.88 -19.11
C ASP A 353 12.84 -23.43 -20.45
N GLU A 354 13.17 -24.09 -21.56
CA GLU A 354 12.65 -23.74 -22.90
C GLU A 354 11.15 -24.02 -22.98
N THR A 355 10.73 -25.21 -22.56
CA THR A 355 9.31 -25.60 -22.51
C THR A 355 8.51 -24.72 -21.57
N TYR A 356 9.08 -24.33 -20.43
CA TYR A 356 8.44 -23.42 -19.49
C TYR A 356 8.26 -22.02 -20.09
N ASP A 357 9.26 -21.51 -20.81
CA ASP A 357 9.20 -20.17 -21.41
C ASP A 357 8.16 -20.10 -22.55
N THR A 358 8.06 -21.14 -23.40
CA THR A 358 7.00 -21.19 -24.43
C THR A 358 5.60 -21.35 -23.81
N PHE A 359 5.49 -22.10 -22.71
CA PHE A 359 4.24 -22.18 -21.95
C PHE A 359 3.83 -20.84 -21.34
N GLN A 360 4.76 -20.10 -20.73
CA GLN A 360 4.52 -18.74 -20.23
C GLN A 360 4.10 -17.77 -21.35
N GLU A 361 4.77 -17.82 -22.51
CA GLU A 361 4.40 -17.02 -23.68
C GLU A 361 2.98 -17.36 -24.16
N ALA A 362 2.63 -18.65 -24.23
CA ALA A 362 1.31 -19.10 -24.63
C ALA A 362 0.21 -18.61 -23.67
N LEU A 363 0.47 -18.59 -22.36
CA LEU A 363 -0.46 -18.08 -21.36
C LEU A 363 -0.77 -16.60 -21.56
N VAL A 364 0.24 -15.78 -21.90
CA VAL A 364 0.07 -14.33 -22.06
C VAL A 364 -0.53 -13.97 -23.43
N THR A 365 -0.29 -14.79 -24.45
CA THR A 365 -0.72 -14.51 -25.83
C THR A 365 -2.08 -15.11 -26.20
N THR A 366 -2.54 -16.12 -25.46
CA THR A 366 -3.86 -16.75 -25.71
C THR A 366 -4.99 -15.77 -25.35
N PRO A 367 -5.87 -15.38 -26.29
CA PRO A 367 -6.98 -14.50 -25.99
C PRO A 367 -7.91 -15.10 -24.93
N GLY A 368 -8.16 -14.36 -23.86
CA GLY A 368 -9.13 -14.74 -22.82
C GLY A 368 -8.55 -15.52 -21.65
N SER A 369 -7.26 -15.85 -21.67
CA SER A 369 -6.58 -16.45 -20.53
C SER A 369 -6.52 -15.51 -19.31
N GLY A 370 -6.57 -14.20 -19.54
CA GLY A 370 -6.47 -13.19 -18.51
C GLY A 370 -7.71 -13.07 -17.63
N GLN A 371 -7.49 -13.00 -16.31
CA GLN A 371 -8.51 -12.63 -15.34
C GLN A 371 -8.94 -11.17 -15.55
N LYS A 372 -10.25 -10.88 -15.47
CA LYS A 372 -10.79 -9.53 -15.68
C LYS A 372 -11.20 -8.86 -14.38
N ILE A 373 -11.62 -9.63 -13.38
CA ILE A 373 -12.07 -9.12 -12.08
C ILE A 373 -10.98 -9.39 -11.04
N LEU A 374 -10.50 -8.34 -10.40
CA LEU A 374 -9.65 -8.46 -9.22
C LEU A 374 -10.50 -9.06 -8.08
N SER A 375 -10.22 -10.31 -7.69
CA SER A 375 -10.94 -11.04 -6.63
C SER A 375 -10.09 -11.40 -5.42
N ASP A 376 -8.82 -11.01 -5.45
CA ASP A 376 -7.79 -11.43 -4.50
C ASP A 376 -7.01 -10.23 -3.98
N PHE A 377 -6.33 -10.45 -2.86
CA PHE A 377 -5.52 -9.41 -2.25
C PHE A 377 -4.19 -9.30 -2.98
N PHE A 378 -4.04 -8.26 -3.79
CA PHE A 378 -2.77 -7.88 -4.40
C PHE A 378 -2.38 -6.47 -3.97
N LEU A 379 -1.12 -6.31 -3.58
CA LEU A 379 -0.54 -5.01 -3.32
C LEU A 379 -0.25 -4.32 -4.65
N MET A 380 -0.84 -3.16 -4.86
CA MET A 380 -0.67 -2.36 -6.06
C MET A 380 0.31 -1.22 -5.80
N ASP A 381 1.08 -0.85 -6.82
CA ASP A 381 1.90 0.36 -6.78
C ASP A 381 1.02 1.63 -6.95
N PRO A 382 0.76 2.44 -5.90
CA PRO A 382 0.07 3.73 -5.97
C PRO A 382 0.82 4.79 -6.78
N PHE A 383 2.13 4.63 -7.04
CA PHE A 383 2.93 5.59 -7.81
C PHE A 383 3.00 5.25 -9.29
N SER A 384 2.63 4.03 -9.68
CA SER A 384 2.50 3.66 -11.08
C SER A 384 1.37 4.44 -11.75
N THR A 385 1.61 4.86 -13.00
CA THR A 385 0.61 5.52 -13.85
C THR A 385 -0.28 4.53 -14.60
N GLU A 386 0.02 3.23 -14.52
CA GLU A 386 -0.70 2.17 -15.22
C GLU A 386 -1.52 1.32 -14.23
N PRO A 387 -2.71 0.85 -14.63
CA PRO A 387 -3.46 -0.13 -13.85
C PRO A 387 -2.67 -1.41 -13.59
N GLY A 388 -2.91 -2.06 -12.46
CA GLY A 388 -2.27 -3.34 -12.14
C GLY A 388 -2.68 -4.42 -13.14
N THR A 389 -1.70 -5.11 -13.74
CA THR A 389 -1.97 -6.26 -14.60
C THR A 389 -2.32 -7.47 -13.75
N LEU A 390 -3.55 -7.99 -13.90
CA LEU A 390 -3.99 -9.16 -13.15
C LEU A 390 -3.29 -10.42 -13.66
N PRO A 391 -2.91 -11.35 -12.78
CA PRO A 391 -2.29 -12.59 -13.20
C PRO A 391 -3.29 -13.48 -13.95
N VAL A 392 -2.80 -14.28 -14.89
CA VAL A 392 -3.52 -15.48 -15.33
C VAL A 392 -3.53 -16.42 -14.14
N SER A 393 -4.72 -16.87 -13.75
CA SER A 393 -4.86 -17.78 -12.62
C SER A 393 -5.79 -18.94 -12.99
N PHE A 394 -5.40 -20.13 -12.56
CA PHE A 394 -6.12 -21.37 -12.79
C PHE A 394 -6.81 -21.84 -11.50
N LYS A 395 -8.05 -22.28 -11.66
CA LYS A 395 -8.88 -22.85 -10.58
C LYS A 395 -9.65 -24.02 -11.15
N LEU A 396 -9.88 -25.06 -10.34
CA LEU A 396 -10.65 -26.22 -10.82
C LEU A 396 -12.10 -25.83 -11.18
N MET A 397 -12.70 -24.93 -10.40
CA MET A 397 -14.07 -24.46 -10.57
C MET A 397 -14.17 -22.96 -10.30
N GLY A 398 -13.49 -22.16 -11.13
CA GLY A 398 -13.40 -20.71 -10.97
C GLY A 398 -14.76 -20.00 -10.85
N GLN A 399 -14.78 -18.94 -10.06
CA GLN A 399 -15.95 -18.06 -9.97
C GLN A 399 -16.24 -17.35 -11.30
N ARG A 400 -17.51 -17.03 -11.51
CA ARG A 400 -18.04 -16.57 -12.78
C ARG A 400 -17.86 -15.08 -12.98
N PHE A 401 -17.53 -14.72 -14.22
CA PHE A 401 -17.54 -13.34 -14.66
C PHE A 401 -18.96 -12.81 -14.61
N ILE A 402 -19.16 -11.72 -13.87
CA ILE A 402 -20.40 -10.95 -13.87
C ILE A 402 -20.08 -9.48 -14.12
N VAL A 403 -20.86 -8.86 -15.01
CA VAL A 403 -20.57 -7.52 -15.54
C VAL A 403 -20.52 -6.45 -14.45
N ASP A 404 -21.31 -6.61 -13.40
CA ASP A 404 -21.42 -5.65 -12.30
C ASP A 404 -20.25 -5.72 -11.31
N SER A 405 -19.66 -6.90 -11.08
CA SER A 405 -18.34 -6.97 -10.40
C SER A 405 -17.23 -6.39 -11.26
N TYR A 406 -17.28 -6.58 -12.59
CA TYR A 406 -16.33 -5.95 -13.50
C TYR A 406 -16.45 -4.41 -13.48
N ILE A 407 -17.67 -3.88 -13.37
CA ILE A 407 -17.88 -2.43 -13.18
C ILE A 407 -17.23 -1.97 -11.89
N PHE A 408 -17.53 -2.62 -10.77
CA PHE A 408 -17.02 -2.24 -9.45
C PHE A 408 -15.50 -2.29 -9.34
N CYS A 409 -14.84 -3.36 -9.82
CA CYS A 409 -13.37 -3.41 -9.77
C CYS A 409 -12.71 -2.34 -10.65
N ASN A 410 -13.42 -1.81 -11.65
CA ASN A 410 -12.90 -0.79 -12.54
C ASN A 410 -13.11 0.64 -12.05
N VAL A 411 -13.93 0.89 -11.02
CA VAL A 411 -14.19 2.24 -10.48
C VAL A 411 -13.62 2.44 -9.08
N VAL A 412 -12.61 1.65 -8.70
CA VAL A 412 -11.93 1.76 -7.40
C VAL A 412 -10.43 1.98 -7.58
N PHE A 413 -9.73 2.19 -6.46
CA PHE A 413 -8.28 2.34 -6.44
C PHE A 413 -7.57 1.17 -7.12
N ASP A 414 -6.50 1.51 -7.84
CA ASP A 414 -5.70 0.75 -8.81
C ASP A 414 -6.14 0.91 -10.28
N ARG A 415 -7.43 1.20 -10.56
CA ARG A 415 -7.95 1.44 -11.93
C ARG A 415 -8.18 2.90 -12.29
N ILE A 416 -8.42 3.76 -11.30
CA ILE A 416 -8.65 5.18 -11.56
C ILE A 416 -7.31 5.90 -11.69
N VAL A 417 -7.02 6.40 -12.89
CA VAL A 417 -5.86 7.25 -13.17
C VAL A 417 -6.33 8.63 -13.62
N TYR A 418 -5.94 9.66 -12.87
CA TYR A 418 -6.27 11.05 -13.18
C TYR A 418 -5.02 11.92 -13.06
N ASN A 419 -4.73 12.73 -14.08
CA ASN A 419 -3.49 13.54 -14.16
C ASN A 419 -2.20 12.75 -13.89
N GLY A 420 -2.12 11.51 -14.40
CA GLY A 420 -0.96 10.63 -14.23
C GLY A 420 -0.75 10.14 -12.80
N ARG A 421 -1.81 10.12 -11.97
CA ARG A 421 -1.77 9.60 -10.60
C ARG A 421 -2.95 8.68 -10.35
N LYS A 422 -2.72 7.58 -9.62
CA LYS A 422 -3.80 6.73 -9.14
C LYS A 422 -4.62 7.46 -8.07
N ILE A 423 -5.94 7.40 -8.19
CA ILE A 423 -6.85 8.01 -7.22
C ILE A 423 -7.35 6.95 -6.24
N TRP A 424 -7.20 7.22 -4.95
CA TRP A 424 -7.68 6.34 -3.89
C TRP A 424 -9.18 6.48 -3.69
N ARG A 425 -9.97 5.68 -4.42
CA ARG A 425 -11.39 5.43 -4.13
C ARG A 425 -11.53 4.02 -3.55
N PRO A 426 -11.83 3.87 -2.24
CA PRO A 426 -11.75 2.57 -1.57
C PRO A 426 -12.95 1.66 -1.86
N MET A 427 -14.12 2.22 -2.13
CA MET A 427 -15.37 1.46 -2.33
C MET A 427 -16.15 2.04 -3.51
N PRO A 428 -16.83 1.18 -4.30
CA PRO A 428 -17.77 1.63 -5.32
C PRO A 428 -19.12 1.99 -4.72
N ASP A 429 -19.93 2.73 -5.48
CA ASP A 429 -21.34 3.00 -5.18
C ASP A 429 -22.20 2.09 -6.08
N PRO A 430 -23.25 1.41 -5.57
CA PRO A 430 -24.15 0.60 -6.41
C PRO A 430 -24.74 1.35 -7.62
N LEU A 431 -24.85 2.67 -7.55
CA LEU A 431 -25.26 3.53 -8.66
C LEU A 431 -24.27 3.51 -9.83
N ASP A 432 -22.99 3.21 -9.59
CA ASP A 432 -22.00 3.00 -10.66
C ASP A 432 -22.46 1.87 -11.59
N ALA A 433 -22.95 0.76 -11.02
CA ALA A 433 -23.51 -0.34 -11.79
C ALA A 433 -24.79 0.06 -12.53
N MET A 434 -25.71 0.78 -11.87
CA MET A 434 -26.97 1.21 -12.49
C MET A 434 -26.73 2.14 -13.68
N PHE A 435 -25.79 3.08 -13.57
CA PHE A 435 -25.42 3.96 -14.68
C PHE A 435 -24.86 3.18 -15.87
N VAL A 436 -23.90 2.28 -15.63
CA VAL A 436 -23.28 1.50 -16.70
C VAL A 436 -24.30 0.56 -17.37
N LEU A 437 -25.27 0.06 -16.60
CA LEU A 437 -26.39 -0.74 -17.11
C LEU A 437 -27.45 0.09 -17.86
N GLY A 438 -27.26 1.40 -17.99
CA GLY A 438 -28.07 2.26 -18.85
C GLY A 438 -28.94 3.27 -18.12
N ASN A 439 -28.94 3.30 -16.79
CA ASN A 439 -29.75 4.26 -16.04
C ASN A 439 -29.02 5.61 -15.90
N ASP A 440 -29.31 6.51 -16.82
CA ASP A 440 -28.73 7.85 -16.85
C ASP A 440 -29.09 8.70 -15.60
N ASP A 441 -30.18 8.38 -14.90
CA ASP A 441 -30.62 9.08 -13.67
C ASP A 441 -29.69 8.86 -12.47
N ALA A 442 -28.77 7.90 -12.56
CA ALA A 442 -27.76 7.67 -11.53
C ALA A 442 -26.67 8.76 -11.51
N LEU A 443 -26.36 9.40 -12.64
CA LEU A 443 -25.24 10.37 -12.71
C LEU A 443 -25.41 11.61 -11.82
N PRO A 444 -26.58 12.29 -11.77
CA PRO A 444 -26.77 13.43 -10.88
C PRO A 444 -26.58 13.07 -9.41
N LEU A 445 -26.91 11.83 -9.02
CA LEU A 445 -26.72 11.32 -7.66
C LEU A 445 -25.25 10.98 -7.36
N LEU A 446 -24.51 10.52 -8.38
CA LEU A 446 -23.08 10.23 -8.29
C LEU A 446 -22.17 11.48 -8.38
N LYS A 447 -22.71 12.67 -8.67
CA LYS A 447 -21.89 13.86 -8.95
C LYS A 447 -20.84 14.15 -7.87
N GLY A 448 -21.22 14.04 -6.59
CA GLY A 448 -20.29 14.28 -5.48
C GLY A 448 -19.12 13.29 -5.44
N GLU A 449 -19.37 12.01 -5.71
CA GLU A 449 -18.37 10.96 -5.82
C GLU A 449 -17.46 11.20 -7.04
N LEU A 450 -18.05 11.51 -8.20
CA LEU A 450 -17.33 11.78 -9.46
C LEU A 450 -16.40 12.99 -9.34
N ASP A 451 -16.85 14.05 -8.68
CA ASP A 451 -16.04 15.25 -8.42
C ASP A 451 -14.89 14.98 -7.45
N THR A 452 -15.12 14.10 -6.46
CA THR A 452 -14.12 13.77 -5.43
C THR A 452 -13.03 12.84 -5.95
N TYR A 453 -13.42 11.80 -6.70
CA TYR A 453 -12.52 10.71 -7.09
C TYR A 453 -12.16 10.71 -8.59
N HIS A 454 -12.70 11.64 -9.39
CA HIS A 454 -12.32 11.87 -10.78
C HIS A 454 -12.39 10.64 -11.70
N TYR A 455 -13.36 9.74 -11.47
CA TYR A 455 -13.48 8.47 -12.20
C TYR A 455 -14.50 8.52 -13.36
N ALA A 456 -14.96 9.70 -13.76
CA ALA A 456 -15.94 9.89 -14.83
C ALA A 456 -15.50 9.27 -16.17
N THR A 457 -14.22 9.39 -16.52
CA THR A 457 -13.63 8.75 -17.71
C THR A 457 -13.84 7.23 -17.68
N GLN A 458 -13.54 6.62 -16.54
CA GLN A 458 -13.58 5.17 -16.35
C GLN A 458 -15.02 4.66 -16.37
N LEU A 459 -15.92 5.39 -15.72
CA LEU A 459 -17.35 5.09 -15.73
C LEU A 459 -17.96 5.21 -17.14
N ALA A 460 -17.55 6.21 -17.93
CA ALA A 460 -17.96 6.39 -19.32
C ALA A 460 -17.44 5.27 -20.23
N ALA A 461 -16.20 4.83 -20.01
CA ALA A 461 -15.60 3.71 -20.75
C ALA A 461 -16.35 2.40 -20.49
N LEU A 462 -16.70 2.13 -19.22
CA LEU A 462 -17.53 0.98 -18.86
C LEU A 462 -18.91 1.05 -19.51
N ARG A 463 -19.54 2.23 -19.52
CA ARG A 463 -20.82 2.45 -20.23
C ARG A 463 -20.71 2.15 -21.72
N TYR A 464 -19.64 2.62 -22.37
CA TYR A 464 -19.37 2.33 -23.78
C TYR A 464 -19.23 0.82 -24.05
N LEU A 465 -18.50 0.09 -23.19
CA LEU A 465 -18.34 -1.37 -23.29
C LEU A 465 -19.66 -2.12 -23.13
N VAL A 466 -20.47 -1.72 -22.14
CA VAL A 466 -21.72 -2.42 -21.81
C VAL A 466 -22.84 -2.14 -22.82
N ASP A 467 -22.84 -0.97 -23.45
CA ASP A 467 -23.76 -0.66 -24.56
C ASP A 467 -23.37 -1.38 -25.87
N ALA A 468 -22.12 -1.84 -26.00
CA ALA A 468 -21.65 -2.59 -27.17
C ALA A 468 -22.01 -4.09 -27.12
N TYR A 469 -22.46 -4.61 -25.98
CA TYR A 469 -22.93 -6.00 -25.88
C TYR A 469 -24.23 -6.21 -26.66
N ASP A 470 -24.26 -7.26 -27.48
CA ASP A 470 -25.41 -7.61 -28.30
C ASP A 470 -26.41 -8.54 -27.58
N ALA A 471 -27.46 -8.93 -28.29
CA ALA A 471 -28.51 -9.77 -27.75
C ALA A 471 -28.01 -11.15 -27.31
N ASP A 472 -26.95 -11.69 -27.93
CA ASP A 472 -26.40 -12.99 -27.55
C ASP A 472 -25.79 -12.90 -26.15
N PHE A 473 -25.08 -11.80 -25.86
CA PHE A 473 -24.56 -11.57 -24.51
C PHE A 473 -25.68 -11.50 -23.45
N TRP A 474 -26.75 -10.74 -23.71
CA TRP A 474 -27.85 -10.58 -22.74
C TRP A 474 -28.71 -11.83 -22.55
N ASN A 475 -28.63 -12.79 -23.48
CA ASN A 475 -29.36 -14.05 -23.40
C ASN A 475 -28.48 -15.26 -23.05
N MET A 476 -27.20 -15.08 -22.74
CA MET A 476 -26.26 -16.21 -22.53
C MET A 476 -26.52 -17.01 -21.25
N SER A 477 -27.03 -16.37 -20.20
CA SER A 477 -27.28 -16.97 -18.89
C SER A 477 -28.52 -16.38 -18.23
N LEU A 478 -29.08 -17.07 -17.23
CA LEU A 478 -30.23 -16.55 -16.47
C LEU A 478 -29.88 -15.26 -15.72
N TYR A 479 -28.64 -15.14 -15.24
CA TYR A 479 -28.13 -13.90 -14.63
C TYR A 479 -28.20 -12.72 -15.61
N ASN A 480 -27.72 -12.90 -16.84
CA ASN A 480 -27.73 -11.84 -17.85
C ASN A 480 -29.16 -11.48 -18.29
N VAL A 481 -30.05 -12.48 -18.42
CA VAL A 481 -31.47 -12.26 -18.76
C VAL A 481 -32.18 -11.46 -17.67
N TRP A 482 -31.94 -11.79 -16.40
CA TRP A 482 -32.52 -11.03 -15.28
C TRP A 482 -31.94 -9.62 -15.22
N LEU A 483 -30.63 -9.47 -15.40
CA LEU A 483 -30.00 -8.14 -15.46
C LEU A 483 -30.56 -7.29 -16.60
N GLN A 484 -30.80 -7.89 -17.78
CA GLN A 484 -31.47 -7.23 -18.89
C GLN A 484 -32.91 -6.82 -18.53
N ALA A 485 -33.67 -7.64 -17.79
CA ALA A 485 -35.00 -7.25 -17.31
C ALA A 485 -34.94 -6.02 -16.39
N ILE A 486 -33.93 -5.94 -15.52
CA ILE A 486 -33.68 -4.76 -14.67
C ILE A 486 -33.30 -3.55 -15.54
N ARG A 487 -32.47 -3.72 -16.58
CA ARG A 487 -32.13 -2.64 -17.54
C ARG A 487 -33.35 -2.07 -18.25
N LEU A 488 -34.35 -2.90 -18.55
CA LEU A 488 -35.58 -2.44 -19.21
C LEU A 488 -36.47 -1.56 -18.31
N LEU A 489 -36.15 -1.42 -17.02
CA LEU A 489 -36.78 -0.45 -16.11
C LEU A 489 -36.16 0.94 -16.20
N ASN A 490 -35.11 1.13 -17.00
CA ASN A 490 -34.53 2.44 -17.27
C ASN A 490 -35.60 3.39 -17.87
N PRO A 491 -35.48 4.71 -17.64
CA PRO A 491 -36.38 5.71 -18.22
C PRO A 491 -36.54 5.53 -19.74
N PRO A 492 -37.77 5.35 -20.27
CA PRO A 492 -37.96 5.24 -21.71
C PRO A 492 -37.80 6.61 -22.37
N ALA A 493 -37.49 6.58 -23.68
CA ALA A 493 -37.28 7.79 -24.48
C ALA A 493 -38.57 8.51 -24.89
N ASP A 494 -39.74 7.90 -24.70
CA ASP A 494 -41.04 8.53 -24.89
C ASP A 494 -41.94 8.17 -23.70
N GLN A 495 -42.31 9.19 -22.94
CA GLN A 495 -43.17 9.09 -21.76
C GLN A 495 -44.53 9.77 -21.95
N ALA A 496 -44.86 10.25 -23.15
CA ALA A 496 -46.04 11.09 -23.36
C ALA A 496 -47.36 10.40 -22.99
N ASN A 497 -47.41 9.07 -23.10
CA ASN A 497 -48.58 8.26 -22.78
C ASN A 497 -48.58 7.69 -21.35
N PHE A 498 -47.54 7.96 -20.56
CA PHE A 498 -47.44 7.45 -19.19
C PHE A 498 -48.29 8.29 -18.24
N PRO A 499 -48.87 7.71 -17.17
CA PRO A 499 -49.49 8.48 -16.10
C PRO A 499 -48.54 9.52 -15.52
N PHE A 500 -49.07 10.66 -15.05
CA PHE A 500 -48.25 11.76 -14.53
C PHE A 500 -47.25 11.32 -13.46
N PHE A 501 -47.67 10.47 -12.50
CA PHE A 501 -46.76 10.02 -11.44
C PHE A 501 -45.50 9.36 -12.03
N MET A 502 -45.61 8.66 -13.15
CA MET A 502 -44.48 8.00 -13.81
C MET A 502 -43.53 8.96 -14.54
N GLN A 503 -43.93 10.21 -14.74
CA GLN A 503 -43.13 11.28 -15.35
C GLN A 503 -42.43 12.16 -14.27
N THR A 504 -42.59 11.82 -12.99
CA THR A 504 -42.04 12.61 -11.87
C THR A 504 -40.67 12.08 -11.45
N THR A 505 -39.77 12.99 -11.04
CA THR A 505 -38.45 12.61 -10.51
C THR A 505 -38.53 11.59 -9.36
N ALA A 506 -39.57 11.69 -8.52
CA ALA A 506 -39.78 10.77 -7.41
C ALA A 506 -40.05 9.33 -7.89
N TRP A 507 -40.80 9.13 -8.97
CA TRP A 507 -41.04 7.80 -9.53
C TRP A 507 -39.79 7.21 -10.17
N HIS A 508 -39.01 8.01 -10.87
CA HIS A 508 -37.72 7.60 -11.42
C HIS A 508 -36.76 7.10 -10.32
N GLN A 509 -36.68 7.81 -9.20
CA GLN A 509 -35.93 7.34 -8.02
C GLN A 509 -36.53 6.06 -7.42
N GLN A 510 -37.86 5.92 -7.39
CA GLN A 510 -38.49 4.68 -6.93
C GLN A 510 -38.18 3.50 -7.87
N LYS A 511 -38.12 3.71 -9.19
CA LYS A 511 -37.70 2.68 -10.16
C LYS A 511 -36.23 2.33 -10.03
N LEU A 512 -35.35 3.31 -9.82
CA LEU A 512 -33.96 3.07 -9.49
C LEU A 512 -33.82 2.23 -8.20
N ASN A 513 -34.64 2.49 -7.18
CA ASN A 513 -34.73 1.63 -5.99
C ASN A 513 -35.20 0.20 -6.33
N THR A 514 -36.21 0.03 -7.19
CA THR A 514 -36.63 -1.31 -7.65
C THR A 514 -35.48 -2.05 -8.35
N GLN A 515 -34.73 -1.37 -9.21
CA GLN A 515 -33.58 -1.96 -9.91
C GLN A 515 -32.52 -2.42 -8.92
N LEU A 516 -32.14 -1.57 -7.96
CA LEU A 516 -31.18 -1.90 -6.92
C LEU A 516 -31.66 -3.06 -6.02
N ALA A 517 -32.93 -3.07 -5.62
CA ALA A 517 -33.50 -4.13 -4.80
C ALA A 517 -33.48 -5.48 -5.53
N SER A 518 -33.88 -5.52 -6.80
CA SER A 518 -33.84 -6.75 -7.59
C SER A 518 -32.41 -7.17 -7.95
N TRP A 519 -31.51 -6.22 -8.19
CA TRP A 519 -30.09 -6.50 -8.40
C TRP A 519 -29.46 -7.12 -7.14
N ALA A 520 -29.81 -6.62 -5.95
CA ALA A 520 -29.37 -7.20 -4.69
C ALA A 520 -29.88 -8.64 -4.49
N GLN A 521 -31.13 -8.94 -4.88
CA GLN A 521 -31.67 -10.30 -4.90
C GLN A 521 -30.91 -11.21 -5.88
N LEU A 522 -30.68 -10.74 -7.11
CA LEU A 522 -29.89 -11.48 -8.11
C LEU A 522 -28.46 -11.78 -7.59
N ARG A 523 -27.83 -10.81 -6.92
CA ARG A 523 -26.52 -10.98 -6.31
C ARG A 523 -26.53 -11.96 -5.13
N HIS A 524 -27.56 -11.88 -4.30
CA HIS A 524 -27.76 -12.79 -3.16
C HIS A 524 -27.81 -14.24 -3.62
N ASP A 525 -28.63 -14.54 -4.63
CA ASP A 525 -28.86 -15.93 -5.07
C ASP A 525 -27.59 -16.57 -5.62
N ASN A 526 -26.70 -15.75 -6.21
CA ASN A 526 -25.51 -16.22 -6.88
C ASN A 526 -24.21 -15.99 -6.08
N LEU A 527 -24.30 -15.68 -4.77
CA LEU A 527 -23.16 -15.34 -3.90
C LEU A 527 -21.98 -16.31 -3.97
N LEU A 528 -22.25 -17.61 -4.11
CA LEU A 528 -21.22 -18.65 -4.16
C LEU A 528 -20.43 -18.63 -5.46
N TYR A 529 -21.13 -18.43 -6.58
CA TYR A 529 -20.58 -18.57 -7.93
C TYR A 529 -20.09 -17.25 -8.52
N ALA A 530 -20.71 -16.14 -8.14
CA ALA A 530 -20.35 -14.81 -8.61
C ALA A 530 -18.95 -14.41 -8.14
N LYS A 531 -18.10 -13.98 -9.06
CA LYS A 531 -16.78 -13.46 -8.69
C LYS A 531 -16.91 -12.11 -8.01
N GLN A 532 -16.39 -12.01 -6.80
CA GLN A 532 -16.41 -10.77 -6.04
C GLN A 532 -15.29 -9.84 -6.51
N SER A 533 -15.60 -8.55 -6.65
CA SER A 533 -14.64 -7.49 -6.94
C SER A 533 -13.95 -6.98 -5.67
N TYR A 534 -12.65 -6.71 -5.77
CA TYR A 534 -11.81 -6.15 -4.72
C TYR A 534 -11.23 -4.83 -5.18
N THR A 535 -10.88 -3.99 -4.21
CA THR A 535 -10.03 -2.82 -4.40
C THR A 535 -8.57 -3.25 -4.23
N GLY A 536 -7.67 -2.75 -5.09
CA GLY A 536 -6.24 -3.00 -4.93
C GLY A 536 -5.74 -2.53 -3.56
N SER A 537 -4.85 -3.30 -2.92
CA SER A 537 -4.34 -2.92 -1.62
C SER A 537 -3.09 -2.03 -1.75
N THR A 538 -2.80 -1.23 -0.73
CA THR A 538 -1.54 -0.48 -0.59
C THR A 538 -0.93 -0.74 0.76
N GLY A 539 0.40 -0.78 0.80
CA GLY A 539 1.16 -0.86 2.04
C GLY A 539 1.55 0.51 2.60
N CYS A 540 1.77 0.57 3.91
CA CYS A 540 2.43 1.72 4.54
C CYS A 540 3.94 1.61 4.33
N SER A 541 4.56 2.68 3.86
CA SER A 541 6.01 2.81 3.84
C SER A 541 6.43 4.27 3.98
N PHE A 542 7.69 4.50 4.37
CA PHE A 542 8.31 5.81 4.22
C PHE A 542 8.59 6.03 2.72
N PRO A 543 8.00 7.04 2.06
CA PRO A 543 8.17 7.23 0.62
C PRO A 543 9.63 7.52 0.26
N HIS A 544 10.26 8.38 1.06
CA HIS A 544 11.68 8.70 1.03
C HIS A 544 12.19 8.79 2.47
N SER A 545 13.44 8.38 2.67
CA SER A 545 14.13 8.47 3.95
C SER A 545 15.45 9.20 3.77
N PHE A 546 15.90 9.84 4.83
CA PHE A 546 17.21 10.48 4.92
C PHE A 546 17.85 10.06 6.24
N VAL A 547 19.04 9.48 6.18
CA VAL A 547 19.82 9.10 7.37
C VAL A 547 20.62 10.33 7.80
N GLU A 548 20.74 10.56 9.10
CA GLU A 548 21.53 11.69 9.57
C GLU A 548 23.01 11.45 9.17
N PRO A 549 23.68 12.33 8.42
CA PRO A 549 24.89 12.00 7.67
C PRO A 549 26.17 12.00 8.54
N TYR A 550 26.15 11.23 9.63
CA TYR A 550 27.28 10.99 10.54
C TYR A 550 27.80 9.54 10.41
N PRO A 551 28.45 9.16 9.30
CA PRO A 551 28.88 7.77 9.07
C PRO A 551 29.82 7.25 10.18
N ASP A 552 30.69 8.10 10.73
CA ASP A 552 31.60 7.73 11.81
C ASP A 552 30.88 7.41 13.13
N PHE A 553 29.74 8.04 13.39
CA PHE A 553 28.92 7.70 14.55
C PHE A 553 28.40 6.27 14.43
N TYR A 554 27.76 5.92 13.31
CA TYR A 554 27.25 4.58 13.08
C TYR A 554 28.37 3.52 13.09
N ARG A 555 29.51 3.80 12.46
CA ARG A 555 30.71 2.92 12.53
C ARG A 555 31.18 2.70 13.96
N GLN A 556 31.16 3.74 14.79
CA GLN A 556 31.58 3.63 16.19
C GLN A 556 30.59 2.82 17.04
N ILE A 557 29.28 2.92 16.79
CA ILE A 557 28.27 2.05 17.43
C ILE A 557 28.40 0.60 16.93
N ALA A 558 28.69 0.38 15.64
CA ALA A 558 29.00 -0.94 15.11
C ALA A 558 30.23 -1.57 15.81
N ASN A 559 31.27 -0.76 16.09
CA ASN A 559 32.43 -1.18 16.85
C ASN A 559 32.10 -1.49 18.33
N PHE A 560 31.21 -0.70 18.97
CA PHE A 560 30.69 -1.02 20.30
C PHE A 560 30.03 -2.40 20.31
N ALA A 561 29.14 -2.66 19.34
CA ALA A 561 28.45 -3.94 19.20
C ALA A 561 29.45 -5.10 18.95
N HIS A 562 30.44 -4.89 18.07
CA HIS A 562 31.50 -5.87 17.83
C HIS A 562 32.27 -6.22 19.09
N LYS A 563 32.75 -5.23 19.84
CA LYS A 563 33.50 -5.46 21.09
C LYS A 563 32.67 -6.21 22.12
N ALA A 564 31.40 -5.85 22.28
CA ALA A 564 30.50 -6.52 23.20
C ALA A 564 30.26 -7.98 22.78
N HIS A 565 29.97 -8.23 21.50
CA HIS A 565 29.85 -9.59 20.98
C HIS A 565 31.12 -10.43 21.22
N SER A 566 32.31 -9.91 20.91
CA SER A 566 33.57 -10.62 21.13
C SER A 566 33.86 -10.94 22.60
N TYR A 567 33.39 -10.11 23.53
CA TYR A 567 33.49 -10.39 24.95
C TYR A 567 32.50 -11.48 25.37
N PHE A 568 31.22 -11.34 25.00
CA PHE A 568 30.18 -12.28 25.42
C PHE A 568 30.24 -13.63 24.70
N ALA A 569 30.83 -13.71 23.50
CA ALA A 569 31.07 -14.96 22.78
C ALA A 569 32.00 -15.93 23.52
N GLN A 570 32.76 -15.45 24.52
CA GLN A 570 33.64 -16.29 25.34
C GLN A 570 32.88 -17.10 26.40
N PHE A 571 31.60 -16.76 26.66
CA PHE A 571 30.76 -17.47 27.62
C PHE A 571 29.94 -18.55 26.90
N PRO A 572 29.84 -19.78 27.44
CA PRO A 572 29.04 -20.84 26.83
C PRO A 572 27.55 -20.50 26.87
N SER A 573 26.87 -20.62 25.72
CA SER A 573 25.44 -20.35 25.56
C SER A 573 24.54 -21.58 25.81
N GLU A 574 25.10 -22.79 25.77
CA GLU A 574 24.34 -24.02 25.96
C GLU A 574 23.66 -24.05 27.34
N GLY A 575 22.32 -24.12 27.35
CA GLY A 575 21.51 -24.07 28.58
C GLY A 575 21.41 -22.70 29.25
N ASN A 576 22.00 -21.64 28.68
CA ASN A 576 21.93 -20.27 29.21
C ASN A 576 21.33 -19.30 28.19
N TRP A 577 19.99 -19.23 28.21
CA TRP A 577 19.20 -18.40 27.30
C TRP A 577 19.55 -16.90 27.36
N VAL A 578 20.09 -16.39 28.48
CA VAL A 578 20.50 -14.97 28.59
C VAL A 578 21.75 -14.70 27.78
N ILE A 579 22.77 -15.55 27.91
CA ILE A 579 24.01 -15.43 27.14
C ILE A 579 23.73 -15.58 25.65
N GLU A 580 22.89 -16.55 25.27
CA GLU A 580 22.45 -16.72 23.89
C GLU A 580 21.77 -15.47 23.32
N ARG A 581 20.82 -14.87 24.06
CA ARG A 581 20.15 -13.63 23.65
C ARG A 581 21.14 -12.48 23.44
N ILE A 582 22.11 -12.29 24.35
CA ILE A 582 23.14 -11.26 24.25
C ILE A 582 24.04 -11.50 23.02
N GLN A 583 24.48 -12.75 22.83
CA GLN A 583 25.32 -13.13 21.71
C GLN A 583 24.63 -12.94 20.36
N ASN A 584 23.31 -13.12 20.29
CA ASN A 584 22.49 -12.90 19.09
C ASN A 584 22.15 -11.41 18.85
N TYR A 585 22.07 -10.59 19.90
CA TYR A 585 21.69 -9.19 19.80
C TYR A 585 22.77 -8.32 19.11
N PHE A 586 24.00 -8.37 19.61
CA PHE A 586 25.07 -7.46 19.14
C PHE A 586 25.43 -7.63 17.66
N PRO A 587 25.46 -8.84 17.06
CA PRO A 587 25.63 -8.99 15.62
C PRO A 587 24.54 -8.30 14.80
N ARG A 588 23.27 -8.34 15.25
CA ARG A 588 22.17 -7.63 14.58
C ARG A 588 22.36 -6.11 14.65
N LEU A 589 22.65 -5.58 15.84
CA LEU A 589 22.94 -4.15 16.02
C LEU A 589 24.10 -3.71 15.12
N LYS A 590 25.19 -4.48 15.07
CA LYS A 590 26.33 -4.20 14.20
C LYS A 590 25.91 -4.11 12.72
N SER A 591 25.17 -5.11 12.23
CA SER A 591 24.72 -5.17 10.84
C SER A 591 23.88 -3.95 10.44
N VAL A 592 22.90 -3.57 11.27
CA VAL A 592 22.07 -2.37 11.03
C VAL A 592 22.92 -1.10 11.01
N MET A 593 23.85 -0.95 11.96
CA MET A 593 24.73 0.22 12.02
C MET A 593 25.72 0.29 10.85
N ASP A 594 26.25 -0.84 10.36
CA ASP A 594 27.09 -0.87 9.17
C ASP A 594 26.31 -0.41 7.93
N THR A 595 25.07 -0.86 7.75
CA THR A 595 24.20 -0.41 6.66
C THR A 595 23.90 1.09 6.75
N LEU A 596 23.51 1.59 7.93
CA LEU A 596 23.29 3.02 8.14
C LEU A 596 24.56 3.86 7.91
N ALA A 597 25.73 3.34 8.30
CA ALA A 597 27.01 4.00 8.02
C ALA A 597 27.28 4.15 6.52
N ASN A 598 26.98 3.10 5.73
CA ASN A 598 27.14 3.14 4.28
C ASN A 598 26.16 4.12 3.63
N ILE A 599 24.89 4.10 4.03
CA ILE A 599 23.86 5.03 3.54
C ILE A 599 24.25 6.49 3.88
N ALA A 600 24.62 6.76 5.14
CA ALA A 600 25.05 8.08 5.58
C ALA A 600 26.31 8.56 4.83
N GLN A 601 27.24 7.65 4.50
CA GLN A 601 28.42 7.99 3.71
C GLN A 601 28.02 8.38 2.27
N LYS A 602 27.11 7.63 1.64
CA LYS A 602 26.58 7.94 0.30
C LYS A 602 25.85 9.28 0.26
N GLU A 603 25.08 9.62 1.30
CA GLU A 603 24.42 10.92 1.44
C GLU A 603 25.41 12.07 1.49
N VAL A 604 26.55 11.90 2.18
CA VAL A 604 27.65 12.87 2.20
C VAL A 604 28.33 12.97 0.82
N ASP A 605 28.61 11.83 0.19
CA ASP A 605 29.36 11.73 -1.06
C ASP A 605 28.50 12.07 -2.31
N ARG A 606 27.20 12.31 -2.11
CA ARG A 606 26.19 12.55 -3.15
C ARG A 606 26.00 11.36 -4.11
N GLU A 607 26.09 10.14 -3.60
CA GLU A 607 25.85 8.90 -4.34
C GLU A 607 24.38 8.46 -4.24
N LEU A 608 23.88 7.74 -5.25
CA LEU A 608 22.53 7.16 -5.21
C LEU A 608 22.51 5.89 -4.35
N LEU A 609 21.37 5.62 -3.72
CA LEU A 609 21.15 4.38 -2.97
C LEU A 609 20.89 3.21 -3.91
N SER A 610 21.26 2.00 -3.49
CA SER A 610 20.83 0.78 -4.16
C SER A 610 19.37 0.46 -3.80
N ILE A 611 18.72 -0.40 -4.60
CA ILE A 611 17.35 -0.86 -4.34
C ILE A 611 17.26 -1.53 -2.95
N GLU A 612 18.28 -2.30 -2.57
CA GLU A 612 18.33 -2.96 -1.26
C GLU A 612 18.43 -1.97 -0.10
N GLU A 613 19.17 -0.87 -0.27
CA GLU A 613 19.30 0.20 0.73
C GLU A 613 17.98 0.98 0.86
N GLU A 614 17.31 1.27 -0.24
CA GLU A 614 15.97 1.89 -0.21
C GLU A 614 14.94 0.98 0.46
N LEU A 615 14.92 -0.31 0.10
CA LEU A 615 14.05 -1.29 0.75
C LEU A 615 14.37 -1.43 2.24
N PHE A 616 15.64 -1.42 2.63
CA PHE A 616 16.06 -1.41 4.03
C PHE A 616 15.45 -0.20 4.76
N LEU A 617 15.58 1.02 4.22
CA LEU A 617 15.01 2.22 4.84
C LEU A 617 13.48 2.17 4.96
N LYS A 618 12.80 1.61 3.95
CA LYS A 618 11.33 1.44 4.00
C LYS A 618 10.90 0.41 5.04
N LYS A 619 11.70 -0.64 5.29
CA LYS A 619 11.47 -1.70 6.31
C LYS A 619 11.88 -1.30 7.74
N MET A 620 11.95 0.00 8.02
CA MET A 620 12.34 0.52 9.32
C MET A 620 11.42 0.04 10.44
N LEU A 621 10.11 0.15 10.26
CA LEU A 621 9.13 -0.16 11.31
C LEU A 621 8.58 -1.59 11.22
N PHE A 622 8.43 -2.13 10.01
CA PHE A 622 7.89 -3.48 9.76
C PHE A 622 8.72 -4.21 8.69
N VAL A 623 8.88 -5.54 8.83
CA VAL A 623 9.62 -6.37 7.84
C VAL A 623 8.90 -6.48 6.49
N SER A 624 7.58 -6.34 6.52
CA SER A 624 6.67 -6.19 5.37
C SER A 624 6.03 -4.80 5.44
N MET A 625 5.69 -4.18 4.30
CA MET A 625 5.09 -2.85 4.25
C MET A 625 3.62 -2.86 4.69
N MET A 626 3.36 -3.27 5.92
CA MET A 626 2.03 -3.31 6.51
C MET A 626 1.74 -2.03 7.30
N SER A 627 0.49 -1.62 7.27
CA SER A 627 -0.05 -0.60 8.17
C SER A 627 -0.44 -1.27 9.49
N GLY A 628 0.10 -0.82 10.61
CA GLY A 628 -0.22 -1.46 11.88
C GLY A 628 0.29 -0.73 13.11
N ALA A 629 -0.27 -1.12 14.25
CA ALA A 629 0.26 -0.82 15.57
C ALA A 629 1.35 -1.86 15.94
N PRO A 630 2.11 -1.65 17.04
CA PRO A 630 3.02 -2.67 17.57
C PRO A 630 2.36 -4.05 17.74
N PRO A 631 3.14 -5.15 17.70
CA PRO A 631 4.59 -5.18 17.76
C PRO A 631 5.26 -4.76 16.45
N PHE A 632 6.25 -3.86 16.56
CA PHE A 632 7.07 -3.47 15.43
C PHE A 632 8.04 -4.61 15.08
N SER A 633 8.11 -4.97 13.81
CA SER A 633 8.92 -6.10 13.34
C SER A 633 10.17 -5.66 12.57
N GLY A 634 10.23 -4.41 12.10
CA GLY A 634 11.29 -3.88 11.26
C GLY A 634 12.64 -3.73 11.94
N TRP A 635 13.63 -3.24 11.18
CA TRP A 635 15.01 -3.19 11.69
C TRP A 635 15.16 -2.25 12.90
N TYR A 636 14.33 -1.22 13.03
CA TYR A 636 14.36 -0.32 14.20
C TYR A 636 13.96 -1.05 15.48
N ALA A 637 12.98 -1.94 15.44
CA ALA A 637 12.63 -2.78 16.59
C ALA A 637 13.74 -3.81 16.87
N SER A 638 14.37 -4.33 15.82
CA SER A 638 15.41 -5.37 15.93
C SER A 638 16.69 -4.91 16.67
N ILE A 639 16.93 -3.59 16.75
CA ILE A 639 18.06 -3.01 17.50
C ILE A 639 17.76 -2.79 18.98
N PHE A 640 16.56 -3.12 19.46
CA PHE A 640 16.26 -3.25 20.89
C PHE A 640 16.60 -4.67 21.37
N TYR A 641 17.07 -4.80 22.61
CA TYR A 641 17.39 -6.12 23.19
C TYR A 641 16.13 -7.00 23.32
N THR A 642 14.98 -6.38 23.56
CA THR A 642 13.64 -6.95 23.44
C THR A 642 12.87 -6.08 22.45
N MET A 643 12.39 -6.65 21.32
CA MET A 643 11.81 -5.85 20.22
C MET A 643 10.59 -5.02 20.64
N ASP A 644 9.75 -5.55 21.53
CA ASP A 644 8.56 -4.85 22.05
C ASP A 644 8.90 -3.57 22.83
N ASP A 645 10.13 -3.41 23.30
CA ASP A 645 10.57 -2.19 23.97
C ASP A 645 10.62 -0.98 23.02
N ALA A 646 10.66 -1.20 21.70
CA ALA A 646 10.59 -0.13 20.70
C ALA A 646 9.28 0.67 20.75
N ALA A 647 8.23 0.12 21.37
CA ALA A 647 6.94 0.78 21.56
C ALA A 647 6.78 1.42 22.96
N LYS A 648 7.77 1.32 23.84
CA LYS A 648 7.70 1.84 25.21
C LYS A 648 8.27 3.26 25.28
N GLY A 649 7.61 4.10 26.08
CA GLY A 649 8.17 5.42 26.43
C GLY A 649 9.33 5.26 27.41
N ASP A 650 10.37 6.09 27.22
CA ASP A 650 11.59 6.05 28.02
C ASP A 650 11.86 7.43 28.66
N TYR A 651 11.42 7.60 29.91
CA TYR A 651 11.51 8.87 30.65
C TYR A 651 12.54 8.74 31.77
N LEU A 652 13.79 9.02 31.44
CA LEU A 652 14.92 8.77 32.33
C LEU A 652 15.41 10.04 33.02
N VAL A 653 15.85 9.89 34.26
CA VAL A 653 16.58 10.90 35.02
C VAL A 653 17.83 10.31 35.67
N ALA A 654 18.92 11.07 35.64
CA ALA A 654 20.13 10.72 36.35
C ALA A 654 20.60 11.91 37.18
N ASP A 655 20.97 11.66 38.43
CA ASP A 655 21.79 12.62 39.16
C ASP A 655 23.25 12.52 38.71
N VAL A 656 23.87 13.67 38.47
CA VAL A 656 25.23 13.72 37.87
C VAL A 656 26.20 14.58 38.67
N HIS A 657 25.71 15.37 39.63
CA HIS A 657 26.56 16.19 40.49
C HIS A 657 25.87 16.50 41.83
N THR A 658 26.63 16.49 42.92
CA THR A 658 26.15 16.90 44.25
C THR A 658 27.03 18.00 44.82
N GLN A 659 26.42 19.14 45.17
CA GLN A 659 27.02 20.21 45.96
C GLN A 659 26.57 20.04 47.42
N PRO A 660 27.41 19.49 48.31
CA PRO A 660 27.02 19.22 49.70
C PRO A 660 26.84 20.51 50.51
N THR A 661 27.67 21.52 50.29
CA THR A 661 27.67 22.78 51.04
C THR A 661 27.65 24.02 50.14
N ASP A 662 27.19 25.14 50.67
CA ASP A 662 27.41 26.45 50.06
C ASP A 662 28.84 26.97 50.26
N TYR A 663 29.09 28.21 49.81
CA TYR A 663 30.40 28.88 49.92
C TYR A 663 30.85 29.08 51.39
N PHE A 664 29.93 29.11 52.35
CA PHE A 664 30.22 29.29 53.78
C PHE A 664 30.35 27.97 54.54
N GLY A 665 30.19 26.83 53.85
CA GLY A 665 30.24 25.50 54.46
C GLY A 665 28.91 25.05 55.07
N ALA A 666 27.81 25.80 54.88
CA ALA A 666 26.48 25.37 55.33
C ALA A 666 25.96 24.24 54.43
N ILE A 667 25.38 23.19 55.02
CA ILE A 667 24.84 22.05 54.26
C ILE A 667 23.63 22.51 53.45
N VAL A 668 23.70 22.36 52.12
CA VAL A 668 22.60 22.62 51.19
C VAL A 668 22.15 21.35 50.46
N GLY A 669 23.07 20.41 50.22
CA GLY A 669 22.78 19.15 49.54
C GLY A 669 22.14 19.34 48.16
N ARG A 670 22.64 20.26 47.33
CA ARG A 670 22.11 20.47 45.98
C ARG A 670 22.48 19.33 45.05
N VAL A 671 21.53 18.80 44.30
CA VAL A 671 21.77 17.68 43.38
C VAL A 671 21.32 18.07 41.97
N LEU A 672 22.25 18.05 41.00
CA LEU A 672 21.96 18.27 39.59
C LEU A 672 21.47 16.98 38.95
N HIS A 673 20.26 17.05 38.41
CA HIS A 673 19.63 16.01 37.61
C HIS A 673 19.62 16.41 36.14
N VAL A 674 19.90 15.44 35.28
CA VAL A 674 19.71 15.54 33.83
C VAL A 674 18.70 14.49 33.41
N GLY A 675 17.78 14.83 32.53
CA GLY A 675 16.72 13.91 32.14
C GLY A 675 16.20 14.14 30.73
N VAL A 676 15.52 13.12 30.22
CA VAL A 676 14.84 13.14 28.92
C VAL A 676 13.32 13.08 29.12
N GLY A 677 12.57 13.71 28.23
CA GLY A 677 11.11 13.74 28.29
C GLY A 677 10.46 13.11 27.06
N LYS A 678 9.32 13.65 26.66
CA LYS A 678 8.64 13.22 25.43
C LYS A 678 9.52 13.46 24.19
N ILE A 679 9.39 12.57 23.21
CA ILE A 679 9.99 12.76 21.88
C ILE A 679 9.24 13.87 21.15
N ASN A 680 9.97 14.77 20.49
CA ASN A 680 9.39 15.81 19.63
C ASN A 680 9.57 15.43 18.16
N LEU A 681 8.75 15.96 17.27
CA LEU A 681 8.97 15.84 15.82
C LEU A 681 9.68 17.09 15.30
N GLY A 682 10.72 16.87 14.51
CA GLY A 682 11.36 17.91 13.70
C GLY A 682 10.98 17.78 12.23
N VAL A 683 10.97 18.90 11.51
CA VAL A 683 10.88 18.95 10.05
C VAL A 683 12.24 19.39 9.50
N PHE A 684 12.83 18.58 8.64
CA PHE A 684 14.19 18.74 8.13
C PHE A 684 14.15 18.93 6.61
N LEU A 685 14.82 19.96 6.11
CA LEU A 685 14.93 20.21 4.67
C LEU A 685 16.30 19.73 4.18
N ALA A 686 16.33 18.79 3.24
CA ALA A 686 17.55 18.23 2.68
C ALA A 686 17.37 17.80 1.21
N GLU A 687 18.47 17.60 0.50
CA GLU A 687 18.46 17.02 -0.85
C GLU A 687 18.54 15.48 -0.73
N ALA A 688 17.54 14.77 -1.25
CA ALA A 688 17.36 13.34 -1.00
C ALA A 688 18.03 12.45 -2.07
N PRO A 689 18.93 11.51 -1.73
CA PRO A 689 19.50 10.59 -2.72
C PRO A 689 18.43 9.76 -3.44
N SER A 690 17.41 9.30 -2.71
CA SER A 690 16.26 8.54 -3.22
C SER A 690 15.34 9.34 -4.15
N ALA A 691 15.54 10.65 -4.27
CA ALA A 691 14.89 11.51 -5.24
C ALA A 691 15.91 12.22 -6.14
N ASN A 692 17.06 11.58 -6.40
CA ASN A 692 18.13 12.13 -7.24
C ASN A 692 18.57 13.56 -6.80
N TYR A 693 18.72 13.73 -5.49
CA TYR A 693 19.09 14.97 -4.80
C TYR A 693 18.17 16.17 -5.08
N GLN A 694 16.88 15.92 -5.33
CA GLN A 694 15.88 17.00 -5.29
C GLN A 694 15.68 17.51 -3.85
N PRO A 695 15.48 18.83 -3.65
CA PRO A 695 15.11 19.38 -2.34
C PRO A 695 13.81 18.77 -1.82
N MET A 696 13.84 18.30 -0.57
CA MET A 696 12.74 17.58 0.07
C MET A 696 12.62 17.95 1.55
N ALA A 697 11.40 17.79 2.08
CA ALA A 697 11.14 17.87 3.51
C ALA A 697 11.00 16.46 4.10
N PHE A 698 11.67 16.23 5.22
CA PHE A 698 11.62 15.01 6.03
C PHE A 698 11.04 15.32 7.40
N VAL A 699 10.36 14.35 8.01
CA VAL A 699 9.85 14.46 9.37
C VAL A 699 10.46 13.34 10.20
N GLY A 700 11.02 13.67 11.37
CA GLY A 700 11.71 12.69 12.20
C GLY A 700 11.62 12.98 13.70
N PRO A 701 11.63 11.94 14.56
CA PRO A 701 11.65 12.09 16.00
C PRO A 701 13.01 12.60 16.50
N VAL A 702 12.99 13.53 17.47
CA VAL A 702 14.16 14.04 18.18
C VAL A 702 13.97 14.02 19.69
N MET A 703 15.05 13.79 20.42
CA MET A 703 15.03 13.75 21.88
C MET A 703 14.78 15.12 22.51
N SER A 704 14.15 15.12 23.68
CA SER A 704 14.09 16.27 24.58
C SER A 704 15.06 16.11 25.75
N TYR A 705 15.62 17.22 26.22
CA TYR A 705 16.61 17.25 27.29
C TYR A 705 16.29 18.35 28.30
N TYR A 706 16.49 18.03 29.58
CA TYR A 706 16.11 18.84 30.73
C TYR A 706 17.16 18.78 31.84
N GLU A 707 17.23 19.85 32.62
CA GLU A 707 18.08 19.96 33.80
C GLU A 707 17.23 20.38 35.01
N LYS A 708 17.46 19.76 36.19
CA LYS A 708 16.78 20.13 37.43
C LYS A 708 17.73 20.04 38.61
N ILE A 709 17.80 21.10 39.42
CA ILE A 709 18.53 21.08 40.69
C ILE A 709 17.51 20.93 41.82
N THR A 710 17.71 19.92 42.66
CA THR A 710 17.00 19.75 43.94
C THR A 710 17.91 20.16 45.09
N GLU A 711 17.37 20.30 46.29
CA GLU A 711 18.12 20.60 47.52
C GLU A 711 17.92 19.49 48.57
N ASN A 712 18.63 19.57 49.69
CA ASN A 712 18.52 18.64 50.82
C ASN A 712 18.81 17.17 50.46
N PHE A 713 19.71 16.95 49.50
CA PHE A 713 20.09 15.64 48.95
C PHE A 713 18.91 14.87 48.34
N ASP A 714 17.84 15.54 47.91
CA ASP A 714 16.71 14.91 47.24
C ASP A 714 17.13 14.37 45.87
N ARG A 715 16.95 13.06 45.63
CA ARG A 715 17.29 12.40 44.37
C ARG A 715 16.03 11.98 43.65
N LEU A 716 15.87 12.43 42.41
CA LEU A 716 14.75 12.05 41.57
C LEU A 716 14.97 10.63 41.05
N THR A 717 13.93 9.81 41.15
CA THR A 717 13.87 8.49 40.50
C THR A 717 13.17 8.62 39.15
N ASP A 718 13.32 7.62 38.29
CA ASP A 718 12.63 7.58 36.99
C ASP A 718 11.11 7.66 37.17
N GLU A 719 10.52 7.03 38.20
CA GLU A 719 9.07 7.12 38.46
C GLU A 719 8.63 8.54 38.83
N ARG A 720 9.44 9.22 39.65
CA ARG A 720 9.18 10.62 40.02
C ARG A 720 9.36 11.54 38.82
N TRP A 721 10.33 11.27 37.96
CA TRP A 721 10.56 12.04 36.74
C TRP A 721 9.46 11.82 35.70
N GLN A 722 9.07 10.56 35.46
CA GLN A 722 7.95 10.19 34.62
C GLN A 722 6.65 10.88 35.05
N ALA A 723 6.38 10.96 36.36
CA ALA A 723 5.23 11.70 36.88
C ALA A 723 5.28 13.19 36.49
N LEU A 724 6.45 13.83 36.50
CA LEU A 724 6.61 15.22 36.03
C LEU A 724 6.38 15.33 34.51
N VAL A 725 6.93 14.40 33.71
CA VAL A 725 6.74 14.37 32.24
C VAL A 725 5.27 14.23 31.88
N GLN A 726 4.55 13.36 32.59
CA GLN A 726 3.13 13.09 32.35
C GLN A 726 2.23 14.21 32.88
N GLY A 727 2.57 14.80 34.03
CA GLY A 727 1.83 15.90 34.66
C GLY A 727 2.04 17.26 33.99
N GLY A 728 3.08 17.42 33.16
CA GLY A 728 3.43 18.71 32.54
C GLY A 728 4.27 19.63 33.44
N ASP A 729 4.75 19.11 34.58
CA ASP A 729 5.53 19.84 35.59
C ASP A 729 7.06 19.71 35.38
N LEU A 730 7.48 19.51 34.13
CA LEU A 730 8.90 19.48 33.78
C LEU A 730 9.53 20.86 33.94
N PRO A 731 10.82 20.92 34.32
CA PRO A 731 11.56 22.18 34.24
C PRO A 731 11.58 22.69 32.78
N ALA A 732 11.83 23.98 32.59
CA ALA A 732 12.08 24.52 31.26
C ALA A 732 13.29 23.81 30.62
N ARG A 733 13.25 23.62 29.29
CA ARG A 733 14.41 23.13 28.55
C ARG A 733 15.54 24.16 28.59
N PRO A 734 16.81 23.75 28.43
CA PRO A 734 17.90 24.70 28.31
C PRO A 734 17.63 25.71 27.20
N ASP A 735 17.74 27.00 27.53
CA ASP A 735 17.44 28.13 26.66
C ASP A 735 18.07 28.07 25.25
N TRP A 736 19.19 27.38 25.07
CA TRP A 736 19.86 27.25 23.78
C TRP A 736 19.11 26.41 22.74
N VAL A 737 18.14 25.59 23.14
CA VAL A 737 17.29 24.87 22.17
C VAL A 737 16.24 25.79 21.53
N ASN A 738 15.97 26.96 22.12
CA ASN A 738 14.90 27.85 21.70
C ASN A 738 15.10 28.40 20.27
N ILE A 739 16.32 28.32 19.72
CA ILE A 739 16.61 28.73 18.34
C ILE A 739 15.89 27.88 17.29
N TYR A 740 15.60 26.61 17.59
CA TYR A 740 14.93 25.69 16.65
C TYR A 740 13.60 25.14 17.19
N LEU A 741 13.26 25.44 18.45
CA LEU A 741 12.08 24.89 19.11
C LEU A 741 10.88 25.85 18.99
N ALA A 742 9.74 25.28 18.61
CA ALA A 742 8.44 25.93 18.75
C ALA A 742 7.73 25.40 20.03
N ASP A 743 6.93 26.26 20.66
CA ASP A 743 6.13 25.89 21.82
C ASP A 743 4.93 25.00 21.46
N GLU A 744 4.12 24.64 22.46
CA GLU A 744 2.93 23.81 22.28
C GLU A 744 1.83 24.43 21.40
N THR A 745 1.90 25.75 21.14
CA THR A 745 1.01 26.48 20.24
C THR A 745 1.60 26.64 18.83
N GLY A 746 2.83 26.16 18.61
CA GLY A 746 3.58 26.31 17.37
C GLY A 746 4.27 27.66 17.20
N GLN A 747 4.39 28.46 18.26
CA GLN A 747 5.11 29.75 18.21
C GLN A 747 6.59 29.57 18.52
N ALA A 748 7.43 30.42 17.92
CA ALA A 748 8.86 30.41 18.21
C ALA A 748 9.13 30.79 19.68
N MET A 749 10.04 30.06 20.32
CA MET A 749 10.46 30.34 21.69
C MET A 749 11.32 31.60 21.77
N GLU A 750 11.35 32.26 22.95
CA GLU A 750 12.23 33.40 23.18
C GLU A 750 13.71 33.00 23.02
N LYS A 751 14.48 33.81 22.30
CA LYS A 751 15.88 33.52 21.98
C LYS A 751 16.74 33.39 23.24
N GLY A 752 17.36 32.22 23.43
CA GLY A 752 18.34 31.96 24.49
C GLY A 752 19.79 32.07 24.03
N ARG A 753 20.69 31.41 24.76
CA ARG A 753 22.10 31.22 24.36
C ARG A 753 22.23 30.55 22.98
N GLU A 754 23.25 30.89 22.21
CA GLU A 754 23.45 30.35 20.85
C GLU A 754 24.94 30.06 20.62
N LEU A 755 25.23 29.05 19.79
CA LEU A 755 26.58 28.80 19.29
C LEU A 755 26.98 29.88 18.27
N SER A 756 28.27 30.19 18.16
CA SER A 756 28.74 31.09 17.10
C SER A 756 28.63 30.42 15.73
N GLY A 757 27.88 31.03 14.81
CA GLY A 757 27.77 30.59 13.42
C GLY A 757 28.15 31.69 12.42
N GLU A 758 28.49 31.29 11.20
CA GLU A 758 28.60 32.19 10.06
C GLU A 758 27.32 32.14 9.23
N ILE A 759 26.87 33.28 8.71
CA ILE A 759 25.68 33.33 7.87
C ILE A 759 26.04 32.76 6.50
N TYR A 760 25.35 31.69 6.09
CA TYR A 760 25.40 31.23 4.71
C TYR A 760 24.59 32.18 3.83
N THR A 761 25.27 33.09 3.14
CA THR A 761 24.69 33.81 2.02
C THR A 761 24.95 32.97 0.77
N ASN A 762 23.91 32.55 0.05
CA ASN A 762 24.01 31.82 -1.23
C ASN A 762 24.59 32.69 -2.38
N VAL A 763 25.35 33.72 -2.01
CA VAL A 763 26.16 34.59 -2.85
C VAL A 763 27.59 34.10 -2.62
N GLU A 764 28.29 33.67 -3.67
CA GLU A 764 29.75 33.57 -3.66
C GLU A 764 30.33 34.92 -3.24
N ASN A 765 30.51 35.14 -1.93
CA ASN A 765 31.10 36.37 -1.44
C ASN A 765 32.61 36.16 -1.40
N SER A 766 33.20 36.22 -2.60
CA SER A 766 34.58 36.58 -2.80
C SER A 766 34.85 37.97 -2.22
N ALA A 767 35.04 38.02 -0.91
CA ALA A 767 35.64 39.14 -0.21
C ALA A 767 36.28 38.65 1.10
N LYS A 768 37.38 37.89 0.97
CA LYS A 768 38.43 37.93 2.01
C LYS A 768 38.71 39.41 2.27
N LYS A 769 38.30 39.95 3.42
CA LYS A 769 38.50 41.35 3.80
C LYS A 769 39.97 41.69 3.61
N VAL A 770 40.29 42.37 2.52
CA VAL A 770 41.63 42.92 2.29
C VAL A 770 41.88 43.94 3.39
N PRO A 771 42.96 43.82 4.19
CA PRO A 771 43.28 44.80 5.20
C PRO A 771 43.41 46.18 4.55
N ARG A 772 42.63 47.17 5.01
CA ARG A 772 42.63 48.52 4.45
C ARG A 772 43.93 49.31 4.70
N ARG A 773 44.92 48.73 5.39
CA ARG A 773 46.15 49.42 5.79
C ARG A 773 47.37 48.53 5.71
N PHE A 774 48.47 49.08 5.17
CA PHE A 774 49.80 48.47 5.20
C PHE A 774 50.34 48.56 6.63
N SER A 775 50.56 47.42 7.26
CA SER A 775 51.00 47.37 8.66
C SER A 775 51.99 46.25 8.92
N LEU A 776 52.86 46.46 9.91
CA LEU A 776 53.79 45.47 10.42
C LEU A 776 53.59 45.37 11.94
N SER A 777 53.02 44.24 12.37
CA SER A 777 52.70 43.97 13.76
C SER A 777 53.97 43.65 14.55
N GLN A 778 53.90 43.84 15.87
CA GLN A 778 54.93 43.35 16.78
C GLN A 778 54.96 41.82 16.69
N ASN A 779 56.15 41.24 16.59
CA ASN A 779 56.32 39.78 16.57
C ASN A 779 55.80 39.19 17.89
N TYR A 780 55.21 37.99 17.83
CA TYR A 780 54.72 37.29 19.03
C TYR A 780 55.16 35.82 19.03
N PRO A 781 55.72 35.32 20.16
CA PRO A 781 56.07 36.07 21.38
C PRO A 781 57.22 37.08 21.14
N ASN A 782 57.38 38.07 22.05
CA ASN A 782 58.55 38.97 22.11
C ASN A 782 58.79 39.44 23.57
N PRO A 783 59.89 39.06 24.24
CA PRO A 783 60.99 38.24 23.74
C PRO A 783 60.57 36.83 23.32
N PHE A 784 61.32 36.19 22.42
CA PHE A 784 61.01 34.85 21.91
C PHE A 784 62.18 33.87 22.06
N ASN A 785 61.87 32.57 22.18
CA ASN A 785 62.83 31.47 22.22
C ASN A 785 62.18 30.16 21.71
N PRO A 786 62.69 29.47 20.67
CA PRO A 786 63.52 29.97 19.57
C PRO A 786 62.68 30.52 18.41
N GLY A 787 61.34 30.43 18.46
CA GLY A 787 60.43 30.79 17.37
C GLY A 787 59.52 31.98 17.67
N THR A 788 59.26 32.81 16.65
CA THR A 788 58.27 33.91 16.72
C THR A 788 57.53 34.04 15.40
N ALA A 789 56.29 34.53 15.46
CA ALA A 789 55.49 34.87 14.29
C ALA A 789 55.55 36.38 14.04
N ILE A 790 55.88 36.77 12.82
CA ILE A 790 55.82 38.14 12.32
C ILE A 790 54.60 38.25 11.41
N VAL A 791 53.66 39.12 11.78
CA VAL A 791 52.43 39.36 11.01
C VAL A 791 52.51 40.73 10.33
N PHE A 792 52.17 40.78 9.06
CA PHE A 792 52.01 42.04 8.32
C PHE A 792 50.82 41.99 7.37
N SER A 793 50.30 43.17 7.04
CA SER A 793 49.15 43.31 6.13
C SER A 793 49.50 44.15 4.92
N LEU A 794 49.01 43.75 3.74
CA LEU A 794 49.16 44.47 2.48
C LEU A 794 47.80 44.97 1.99
N GLU A 795 47.76 46.22 1.54
CA GLU A 795 46.57 46.86 0.95
C GLU A 795 46.27 46.34 -0.45
N ARG A 796 47.31 45.91 -1.18
CA ARG A 796 47.24 45.42 -2.57
C ARG A 796 48.33 44.39 -2.81
N THR A 797 48.18 43.61 -3.89
CA THR A 797 49.20 42.68 -4.35
C THR A 797 50.42 43.46 -4.83
N GLU A 798 51.55 43.34 -4.13
CA GLU A 798 52.79 44.05 -4.47
C GLU A 798 54.04 43.23 -4.08
N PRO A 799 55.22 43.50 -4.69
CA PRO A 799 56.47 42.89 -4.25
C PRO A 799 56.83 43.36 -2.84
N VAL A 800 57.21 42.39 -2.00
CA VAL A 800 57.52 42.60 -0.59
C VAL A 800 58.80 41.86 -0.22
N THR A 801 59.66 42.56 0.52
CA THR A 801 60.84 41.96 1.14
C THR A 801 60.75 42.13 2.65
N LEU A 802 60.74 41.01 3.39
CA LEU A 802 60.82 40.98 4.86
C LEU A 802 62.20 40.46 5.25
N SER A 803 63.03 41.30 5.85
CA SER A 803 64.42 40.96 6.23
C SER A 803 64.69 41.23 7.71
N VAL A 804 65.60 40.47 8.30
CA VAL A 804 66.06 40.60 9.68
C VAL A 804 67.50 41.12 9.71
N PHE A 805 67.78 42.04 10.63
CA PHE A 805 69.07 42.72 10.79
C PHE A 805 69.55 42.64 12.25
N ASN A 806 70.86 42.60 12.45
CA ASN A 806 71.50 42.69 13.77
C ASN A 806 71.65 44.17 14.22
N LEU A 807 72.21 44.38 15.42
CA LEU A 807 72.45 45.72 15.98
C LEU A 807 73.39 46.60 15.14
N MET A 808 74.30 45.99 14.37
CA MET A 808 75.23 46.67 13.47
C MET A 808 74.56 47.04 12.13
N GLY A 809 73.30 46.65 11.92
CA GLY A 809 72.56 46.90 10.69
C GLY A 809 72.87 45.90 9.57
N GLU A 810 73.59 44.82 9.85
CA GLU A 810 73.87 43.76 8.89
C GLU A 810 72.66 42.84 8.74
N LYS A 811 72.30 42.50 7.49
CA LYS A 811 71.17 41.62 7.20
C LYS A 811 71.55 40.16 7.54
N VAL A 812 70.88 39.60 8.54
CA VAL A 812 71.13 38.23 9.01
C VAL A 812 70.17 37.21 8.42
N ALA A 813 68.97 37.61 7.98
CA ALA A 813 68.02 36.73 7.30
C ALA A 813 67.10 37.49 6.32
N THR A 814 66.65 36.82 5.27
CA THR A 814 65.53 37.28 4.42
C THR A 814 64.42 36.25 4.54
N LEU A 815 63.28 36.64 5.11
CA LEU A 815 62.16 35.74 5.42
C LEU A 815 61.13 35.68 4.30
N VAL A 816 60.99 36.78 3.56
CA VAL A 816 60.15 36.87 2.37
C VAL A 816 60.88 37.74 1.35
N ASP A 817 60.90 37.32 0.10
CA ASP A 817 61.32 38.15 -1.03
C ASP A 817 60.51 37.74 -2.27
N GLY A 818 59.50 38.54 -2.64
CA GLY A 818 58.64 38.25 -3.78
C GLY A 818 57.28 38.94 -3.73
N ILE A 819 56.44 38.70 -4.75
CA ILE A 819 55.09 39.28 -4.83
C ILE A 819 54.17 38.54 -3.86
N LYS A 820 53.48 39.30 -3.00
CA LYS A 820 52.49 38.77 -2.06
C LYS A 820 51.12 39.38 -2.34
N PRO A 821 50.03 38.58 -2.29
CA PRO A 821 48.68 39.09 -2.53
C PRO A 821 48.24 40.08 -1.44
N ALA A 822 47.29 40.95 -1.77
CA ALA A 822 46.61 41.78 -0.78
C ALA A 822 46.01 40.90 0.34
N GLY A 823 46.22 41.25 1.61
CA GLY A 823 45.86 40.34 2.72
C GLY A 823 46.79 40.44 3.92
N GLU A 824 46.43 39.73 5.00
CA GLU A 824 47.30 39.50 6.14
C GLU A 824 48.21 38.29 5.87
N HIS A 825 49.50 38.42 6.20
CA HIS A 825 50.52 37.41 6.03
C HIS A 825 51.20 37.15 7.37
N ARG A 826 51.33 35.87 7.73
CA ARG A 826 52.03 35.43 8.94
C ARG A 826 53.27 34.63 8.54
N ILE A 827 54.43 35.13 8.93
CA ILE A 827 55.74 34.52 8.64
C ILE A 827 56.40 34.10 9.93
N TYR A 828 56.84 32.85 10.01
CA TYR A 828 57.54 32.32 11.18
C TYR A 828 59.05 32.45 11.01
N TRP A 829 59.74 32.91 12.06
CA TRP A 829 61.20 32.93 12.13
C TRP A 829 61.69 32.19 13.37
N ASN A 830 62.75 31.39 13.20
CA ASN A 830 63.29 30.50 14.22
C ASN A 830 64.65 30.97 14.79
N GLY A 831 65.00 32.25 14.62
CA GLY A 831 66.21 32.84 15.17
C GLY A 831 67.52 32.31 14.55
N ARG A 832 67.50 31.93 13.27
CA ARG A 832 68.67 31.49 12.50
C ARG A 832 69.04 32.48 11.39
N ASP A 833 70.32 32.51 11.03
CA ASP A 833 70.84 33.28 9.89
C ASP A 833 70.64 32.55 8.54
N VAL A 834 71.07 33.18 7.44
CA VAL A 834 70.96 32.61 6.09
C VAL A 834 71.78 31.33 5.87
N GLN A 835 72.79 31.05 6.69
CA GLN A 835 73.56 29.80 6.68
C GLN A 835 72.94 28.72 7.60
N GLY A 836 71.81 29.04 8.26
CA GLY A 836 71.14 28.14 9.19
C GLY A 836 71.77 28.09 10.58
N ASN A 837 72.78 28.93 10.85
CA ASN A 837 73.41 29.00 12.17
C ASN A 837 72.50 29.70 13.17
N LEU A 838 72.67 29.32 14.43
CA LEU A 838 71.94 29.87 15.56
C LEU A 838 72.46 31.27 15.88
N LEU A 839 71.58 32.28 15.88
CA LEU A 839 71.96 33.63 16.28
C LEU A 839 72.00 33.78 17.82
N PRO A 840 72.93 34.58 18.38
CA PRO A 840 73.04 34.78 19.82
C PRO A 840 71.86 35.57 20.40
N SER A 841 71.62 35.43 21.71
CA SER A 841 70.66 36.28 22.44
C SER A 841 70.98 37.76 22.23
N GLY A 842 69.97 38.57 21.91
CA GLY A 842 70.19 39.97 21.60
C GLY A 842 69.00 40.65 20.93
N LEU A 843 69.18 41.94 20.65
CA LEU A 843 68.20 42.76 19.94
C LEU A 843 68.41 42.62 18.43
N TYR A 844 67.33 42.33 17.72
CA TYR A 844 67.28 42.27 16.26
C TYR A 844 66.18 43.18 15.73
N PHE A 845 66.29 43.58 14.47
CA PHE A 845 65.27 44.37 13.78
C PHE A 845 64.76 43.60 12.59
N TYR A 846 63.45 43.59 12.39
CA TYR A 846 62.85 43.09 11.15
C TYR A 846 62.20 44.23 10.40
N ARG A 847 62.43 44.26 9.09
CA ARG A 847 62.03 45.32 8.18
C ARG A 847 61.22 44.74 7.04
N LEU A 848 60.02 45.26 6.88
CA LEU A 848 59.11 45.01 5.75
C LEU A 848 59.26 46.15 4.75
N GLN A 849 59.61 45.84 3.51
CA GLN A 849 59.78 46.81 2.43
C GLN A 849 58.89 46.46 1.25
N THR A 850 58.27 47.48 0.66
CA THR A 850 57.60 47.43 -0.64
C THR A 850 58.11 48.58 -1.50
N PRO A 851 57.76 48.70 -2.79
CA PRO A 851 58.24 49.78 -3.66
C PRO A 851 57.96 51.19 -3.14
N SER A 852 56.94 51.36 -2.28
CA SER A 852 56.49 52.68 -1.82
C SER A 852 56.61 52.91 -0.31
N ARG A 853 56.79 51.86 0.51
CA ARG A 853 56.78 51.98 1.97
C ARG A 853 57.79 51.04 2.63
N THR A 854 58.32 51.44 3.78
CA THR A 854 59.20 50.62 4.61
C THR A 854 58.81 50.76 6.08
N LEU A 855 58.57 49.62 6.76
CA LEU A 855 58.31 49.57 8.20
C LEU A 855 59.37 48.70 8.88
N THR A 856 59.90 49.16 10.01
CA THR A 856 60.86 48.39 10.82
C THR A 856 60.35 48.26 12.24
N ARG A 857 60.50 47.08 12.83
CA ARG A 857 60.19 46.77 14.23
C ARG A 857 61.38 46.05 14.85
N LYS A 858 61.49 46.14 16.18
CA LYS A 858 62.54 45.46 16.95
C LYS A 858 61.98 44.21 17.63
N MET A 859 62.81 43.19 17.79
CA MET A 859 62.50 41.94 18.50
C MET A 859 63.70 41.51 19.34
N THR A 860 63.43 40.85 20.46
CA THR A 860 64.46 40.34 21.36
C THR A 860 64.45 38.82 21.31
N LEU A 861 65.55 38.25 20.83
CA LEU A 861 65.80 36.80 20.91
C LEU A 861 66.43 36.51 22.27
N ILE A 862 65.82 35.62 23.04
CA ILE A 862 66.41 35.05 24.26
C ILE A 862 66.69 33.58 23.97
N ARG A 863 67.90 33.14 24.31
CA ARG A 863 68.33 31.75 24.29
C ARG A 863 68.60 31.28 25.69
#